data_AF-A0A5C4VJ70-F1
#
_entry.id   AF-A0A5C4VJ70-F1
#
_cell.length_a   1.000
_cell.length_b   1.000
_cell.length_c   1.000
_cell.angle_alpha   90.00
_cell.angle_beta   90.00
_cell.angle_gamma   90.00
#
_symmetry.space_group_name_H-M   'P 1'
#
loop_
_entity.id
_entity.type
_entity.pdbx_description
1 polymer ?
#
loop_
_entity_poly.entity_id
_entity_poly.type
_entity_poly.pdbx_seq_one_letter_code
_entity_poly.pdbx_strand_id
1 'polypeptide(L)'
;MGPVDIRVEKGRPPLGGPPPPPRPRASWHLRANAIVVGWLGLTVAVALAGGVLPAPRWLLIHVFLLGAVSTAILIWSEHFTVALLRARSPSQNGSLARLALLNAATLAVLAGVTSGSWQPAAAGAALMAAVVLWHAAVLVRLARRALPGRFGHVIGWYVAAAAALAAGATLGGLLTSPLGQGAVHERLHAAHAEVNLLGWVGLTVLGTLFTLWPTVLRTRMSDRTRRASRIGLWLTAPGLAVTVAGLLAGWRWAAVAGLAAYAVGGLTALAPLADALRRRRPHTGAAWMLGAAIVWFEVALAVDLVITATRPAGEVAGALSPLLPIVLAGFVAQVLLGSLLHLLPAVLGGGPARFKENAALLERGWAVRLAALNLGVPLLALPVPQPIALLGWALVLGSILAFVALAVTTLGRARHAGARDRGTWRPSMPAVAGVAAGCLLTAAAVVVATTSGPEPAATVTVTGSRTVEVTLSGMSIRPGVIEAPVGTVLTLRITNADAQRHDLRLSTGPRTPMLSPGSSAVLTLDPLAQPVDGWCTVAGHRAAGMTMRIVPTRTTTPPSPAHDQHSTTGTSLAGRTGEPTRLDLTAPMSPGWTPYDATLEPAPGGTEHHIELRADDTAVQEVAPGVRQRVWTFNGTMPGPVLRGKVGDVFVVTFVNGGTMGHGIDFHAGAVAPDGPMRTIQPGERLTYRFRADFAGAWLYHCSTMPMTQHIANGMYGAVIVDPPDLPAVDREYLLVQGELYLAEPGSEAQAGRIRQGTPDGWMFNGTAAGYDHAPLRAGAGERVRIWAVAAGPSSGTALHVVGAPFDTVYKEGAYVLRKNDPGGAQVLDLAPAQGGFAELVFPEAGTYPVIDHTMRQAEGGAHGLFQVSAR
;
A
#
# COMPACT_ATOMS: atom_id res chain seq x y z
N MET A 1 -35.01 -73.82 11.33
CA MET A 1 -34.75 -72.37 11.36
C MET A 1 -34.41 -71.97 12.79
N GLY A 2 -33.19 -71.48 12.99
CA GLY A 2 -32.73 -70.82 14.20
C GLY A 2 -31.48 -70.00 13.80
N PRO A 3 -31.36 -68.72 14.17
CA PRO A 3 -30.36 -67.83 13.59
C PRO A 3 -28.99 -68.09 14.23
N VAL A 4 -27.96 -68.25 13.39
CA VAL A 4 -26.58 -68.28 13.85
C VAL A 4 -26.08 -66.84 13.96
N ASP A 5 -25.73 -66.46 15.18
CA ASP A 5 -25.23 -65.16 15.59
C ASP A 5 -23.76 -64.99 15.14
N ILE A 6 -23.47 -64.03 14.27
CA ILE A 6 -22.11 -63.76 13.77
C ILE A 6 -21.52 -62.58 14.55
N ARG A 7 -20.63 -62.90 15.49
CA ARG A 7 -19.77 -61.92 16.19
C ARG A 7 -18.55 -61.59 15.33
N VAL A 8 -18.37 -60.31 15.01
CA VAL A 8 -17.19 -59.80 14.31
C VAL A 8 -16.09 -59.47 15.32
N GLU A 9 -15.03 -60.29 15.38
CA GLU A 9 -13.78 -59.93 16.03
C GLU A 9 -12.85 -59.18 15.07
N LYS A 10 -12.31 -58.03 15.50
CA LYS A 10 -11.33 -57.24 14.75
C LYS A 10 -9.95 -57.92 14.79
N GLY A 11 -9.68 -58.78 13.81
CA GLY A 11 -8.34 -59.27 13.50
C GLY A 11 -7.47 -58.20 12.83
N ARG A 12 -6.19 -58.12 13.23
CA ARG A 12 -5.14 -57.29 12.61
C ARG A 12 -5.03 -57.54 11.09
N PRO A 13 -4.76 -56.50 10.27
CA PRO A 13 -4.63 -56.69 8.83
C PRO A 13 -3.32 -57.41 8.46
N PRO A 14 -3.31 -58.18 7.36
CA PRO A 14 -2.14 -58.91 6.88
C PRO A 14 -1.06 -57.95 6.36
N LEU A 15 0.20 -58.31 6.61
CA LEU A 15 1.37 -57.76 5.92
C LEU A 15 1.36 -58.25 4.48
N GLY A 16 1.26 -57.34 3.51
CA GLY A 16 1.53 -57.66 2.09
C GLY A 16 0.62 -57.02 1.06
N GLY A 17 0.45 -55.69 1.10
CA GLY A 17 0.00 -54.93 -0.07
C GLY A 17 1.19 -54.17 -0.68
N PRO A 18 1.26 -53.97 -2.01
CA PRO A 18 2.25 -53.08 -2.60
C PRO A 18 2.10 -51.70 -1.94
N PRO A 19 3.21 -51.03 -1.57
CA PRO A 19 3.14 -49.76 -0.87
C PRO A 19 2.29 -48.78 -1.68
N PRO A 20 1.41 -48.00 -1.04
CA PRO A 20 0.63 -46.99 -1.74
C PRO A 20 1.59 -46.10 -2.53
N PRO A 21 1.21 -45.67 -3.75
CA PRO A 21 2.08 -44.87 -4.59
C PRO A 21 2.57 -43.66 -3.77
N PRO A 22 3.88 -43.37 -3.76
CA PRO A 22 4.40 -42.28 -2.95
C PRO A 22 3.67 -41.00 -3.36
N ARG A 23 2.96 -40.38 -2.42
CA ARG A 23 2.41 -39.04 -2.61
C ARG A 23 3.53 -38.17 -3.19
N PRO A 24 3.31 -37.49 -4.34
CA PRO A 24 4.41 -36.90 -5.07
C PRO A 24 5.09 -35.85 -4.18
N ARG A 25 6.37 -36.08 -3.85
CA ARG A 25 7.26 -35.13 -3.15
C ARG A 25 7.22 -33.71 -3.77
N ALA A 26 6.75 -33.60 -5.02
CA ALA A 26 6.60 -32.38 -5.80
C ALA A 26 5.50 -31.41 -5.29
N SER A 27 4.45 -31.85 -4.59
CA SER A 27 3.30 -30.97 -4.27
C SER A 27 3.57 -29.95 -3.15
N TRP A 28 4.39 -30.30 -2.16
CA TRP A 28 4.76 -29.41 -1.06
C TRP A 28 5.71 -28.30 -1.52
N HIS A 29 6.81 -28.66 -2.19
CA HIS A 29 7.80 -27.67 -2.65
C HIS A 29 7.18 -26.68 -3.63
N LEU A 30 6.21 -27.12 -4.43
CA LEU A 30 5.40 -26.26 -5.29
C LEU A 30 4.59 -25.22 -4.50
N ARG A 31 3.89 -25.62 -3.43
CA ARG A 31 3.12 -24.71 -2.57
C ARG A 31 4.03 -23.75 -1.82
N ALA A 32 5.13 -24.26 -1.25
CA ALA A 32 6.07 -23.45 -0.48
C ALA A 32 6.78 -22.40 -1.34
N ASN A 33 7.22 -22.75 -2.55
CA ASN A 33 7.85 -21.79 -3.47
C ASN A 33 6.86 -20.79 -4.08
N ALA A 34 5.57 -21.14 -4.20
CA ALA A 34 4.55 -20.18 -4.61
C ALA A 34 4.41 -19.02 -3.62
N ILE A 35 4.60 -19.26 -2.32
CA ILE A 35 4.60 -18.21 -1.28
C ILE A 35 5.77 -17.24 -1.49
N VAL A 36 6.98 -17.77 -1.77
CA VAL A 36 8.16 -16.93 -2.06
C VAL A 36 7.92 -16.03 -3.28
N VAL A 37 7.36 -16.59 -4.37
CA VAL A 37 7.03 -15.84 -5.58
C VAL A 37 5.93 -14.81 -5.32
N GLY A 38 4.94 -15.14 -4.48
CA GLY A 38 3.90 -14.21 -4.05
C GLY A 38 4.47 -12.99 -3.30
N TRP A 39 5.37 -13.22 -2.35
CA TRP A 39 6.06 -12.13 -1.64
C TRP A 39 6.94 -11.27 -2.56
N LEU A 40 7.61 -11.87 -3.55
CA LEU A 40 8.35 -11.13 -4.57
C LEU A 40 7.42 -10.24 -5.42
N GLY A 41 6.25 -10.75 -5.82
CA GLY A 41 5.22 -9.95 -6.49
C GLY A 41 4.74 -8.79 -5.61
N LEU A 42 4.51 -9.04 -4.33
CA LEU A 42 4.13 -8.00 -3.37
C LEU A 42 5.24 -6.96 -3.15
N THR A 43 6.51 -7.37 -3.14
CA THR A 43 7.65 -6.44 -3.09
C THR A 43 7.63 -5.47 -4.28
N VAL A 44 7.34 -5.97 -5.49
CA VAL A 44 7.20 -5.12 -6.68
C VAL A 44 6.01 -4.18 -6.53
N ALA A 45 4.85 -4.68 -6.09
CA ALA A 45 3.66 -3.85 -5.88
C ALA A 45 3.91 -2.73 -4.85
N VAL A 46 4.55 -3.04 -3.71
CA VAL A 46 4.91 -2.06 -2.68
C VAL A 46 5.91 -1.02 -3.20
N ALA A 47 6.90 -1.44 -4.02
CA ALA A 47 7.84 -0.51 -4.62
C ALA A 47 7.14 0.49 -5.56
N LEU A 48 6.18 0.01 -6.36
CA LEU A 48 5.40 0.84 -7.29
C LEU A 48 4.42 1.76 -6.56
N ALA A 49 3.83 1.31 -5.44
CA ALA A 49 2.92 2.09 -4.61
C ALA A 49 3.62 3.04 -3.61
N GLY A 50 4.95 3.22 -3.72
CA GLY A 50 5.74 3.93 -2.70
C GLY A 50 5.35 5.39 -2.42
N GLY A 51 4.60 6.05 -3.33
CA GLY A 51 4.10 7.42 -3.10
C GLY A 51 2.89 7.51 -2.16
N VAL A 52 2.17 6.40 -1.99
CA VAL A 52 0.87 6.35 -1.28
C VAL A 52 0.93 5.58 0.04
N LEU A 53 2.00 4.79 0.26
CA LEU A 53 2.12 3.91 1.41
C LEU A 53 2.76 4.60 2.64
N PRO A 54 2.34 4.26 3.86
CA PRO A 54 3.00 4.71 5.08
C PRO A 54 4.40 4.08 5.17
N ALA A 55 5.44 4.91 5.36
CA ALA A 55 6.83 4.49 5.48
C ALA A 55 7.33 3.58 4.32
N PRO A 56 7.30 4.06 3.06
CA PRO A 56 7.43 3.21 1.88
C PRO A 56 8.77 2.47 1.80
N ARG A 57 9.86 3.09 2.27
CA ARG A 57 11.19 2.45 2.31
C ARG A 57 11.25 1.32 3.34
N TRP A 58 10.70 1.52 4.54
CA TRP A 58 10.68 0.50 5.58
C TRP A 58 9.85 -0.71 5.14
N LEU A 59 8.66 -0.46 4.59
CA LEU A 59 7.76 -1.51 4.12
C LEU A 59 8.39 -2.31 2.98
N LEU A 60 9.00 -1.64 2.01
CA LEU A 60 9.69 -2.30 0.90
C LEU A 60 10.79 -3.26 1.39
N ILE A 61 11.63 -2.81 2.32
CA ILE A 61 12.72 -3.61 2.89
C ILE A 61 12.17 -4.83 3.61
N HIS A 62 11.15 -4.66 4.47
CA HIS A 62 10.67 -5.74 5.33
C HIS A 62 9.75 -6.72 4.59
N VAL A 63 8.94 -6.27 3.63
CA VAL A 63 8.18 -7.17 2.74
C VAL A 63 9.13 -8.05 1.93
N PHE A 64 10.25 -7.49 1.46
CA PHE A 64 11.25 -8.26 0.74
C PHE A 64 12.04 -9.21 1.64
N LEU A 65 12.63 -8.71 2.73
CA LEU A 65 13.52 -9.49 3.60
C LEU A 65 12.76 -10.46 4.51
N LEU A 66 11.74 -10.01 5.24
CA LEU A 66 10.94 -10.88 6.11
C LEU A 66 9.98 -11.77 5.32
N GLY A 67 9.37 -11.23 4.26
CA GLY A 67 8.45 -11.98 3.40
C GLY A 67 9.19 -12.96 2.49
N ALA A 68 9.78 -12.45 1.40
CA ALA A 68 10.34 -13.32 0.35
C ALA A 68 11.60 -14.08 0.81
N VAL A 69 12.57 -13.37 1.39
CA VAL A 69 13.89 -13.94 1.69
C VAL A 69 13.81 -14.91 2.87
N SER A 70 13.23 -14.53 4.01
CA SER A 70 13.13 -15.44 5.17
C SER A 70 12.30 -16.69 4.87
N THR A 71 11.22 -16.56 4.10
CA THR A 71 10.44 -17.71 3.62
C THR A 71 11.31 -18.64 2.77
N ALA A 72 12.09 -18.09 1.83
CA ALA A 72 13.01 -18.89 1.01
C ALA A 72 14.09 -19.57 1.85
N ILE A 73 14.73 -18.85 2.79
CA ILE A 73 15.77 -19.40 3.66
C ILE A 73 15.23 -20.56 4.50
N LEU A 74 14.03 -20.42 5.08
CA LEU A 74 13.43 -21.47 5.89
C LEU A 74 13.21 -22.76 5.08
N ILE A 75 12.67 -22.63 3.86
CA ILE A 75 12.41 -23.75 2.95
C ILE A 75 13.72 -24.43 2.52
N TRP A 76 14.69 -23.63 2.05
CA TRP A 76 15.88 -24.15 1.40
C TRP A 76 16.94 -24.64 2.39
N SER A 77 17.09 -24.01 3.57
CA SER A 77 18.01 -24.49 4.61
C SER A 77 17.62 -25.88 5.12
N GLU A 78 16.32 -26.17 5.29
CA GLU A 78 15.83 -27.51 5.61
C GLU A 78 16.11 -28.48 4.45
N HIS A 79 15.77 -28.10 3.23
CA HIS A 79 15.99 -28.93 2.05
C HIS A 79 17.46 -29.32 1.89
N PHE A 80 18.38 -28.35 1.97
CA PHE A 80 19.82 -28.60 1.90
C PHE A 80 20.30 -29.45 3.07
N THR A 81 19.82 -29.21 4.28
CA THR A 81 20.21 -30.03 5.45
C THR A 81 19.83 -31.49 5.25
N VAL A 82 18.61 -31.75 4.79
CA VAL A 82 18.13 -33.10 4.47
C VAL A 82 18.97 -33.73 3.36
N ALA A 83 19.23 -32.99 2.29
CA ALA A 83 20.00 -33.48 1.14
C ALA A 83 21.46 -33.79 1.49
N LEU A 84 22.14 -32.91 2.22
CA LEU A 84 23.57 -33.02 2.56
C LEU A 84 23.84 -34.11 3.59
N LEU A 85 22.94 -34.28 4.56
CA LEU A 85 23.04 -35.33 5.57
C LEU A 85 22.51 -36.67 5.10
N ARG A 86 21.81 -36.73 3.97
CA ARG A 86 21.00 -37.88 3.54
C ARG A 86 20.04 -38.34 4.65
N ALA A 87 19.51 -37.37 5.40
CA ALA A 87 18.62 -37.63 6.52
C ALA A 87 17.18 -37.89 6.04
N ARG A 88 16.35 -38.50 6.88
CA ARG A 88 14.90 -38.54 6.64
C ARG A 88 14.33 -37.13 6.78
N SER A 89 13.46 -36.74 5.85
CA SER A 89 12.78 -35.45 5.90
C SER A 89 11.96 -35.30 7.19
N PRO A 90 11.93 -34.08 7.79
CA PRO A 90 11.01 -33.77 8.87
C PRO A 90 9.54 -34.02 8.52
N SER A 91 8.67 -34.03 9.53
CA SER A 91 7.22 -34.15 9.31
C SER A 91 6.72 -32.98 8.46
N GLN A 92 5.97 -33.28 7.39
CA GLN A 92 5.42 -32.25 6.50
C GLN A 92 4.55 -31.23 7.25
N ASN A 93 3.73 -31.70 8.19
CA ASN A 93 2.90 -30.83 9.03
C ASN A 93 3.75 -29.89 9.90
N GLY A 94 4.88 -30.38 10.43
CA GLY A 94 5.80 -29.55 11.21
C GLY A 94 6.46 -28.46 10.36
N SER A 95 6.89 -28.79 9.14
CA SER A 95 7.48 -27.81 8.22
C SER A 95 6.46 -26.79 7.71
N LEU A 96 5.22 -27.21 7.46
CA LEU A 96 4.11 -26.31 7.12
C LEU A 96 3.75 -25.38 8.29
N ALA A 97 3.69 -25.91 9.52
CA ALA A 97 3.39 -25.10 10.70
C ALA A 97 4.45 -24.00 10.92
N ARG A 98 5.75 -24.33 10.82
CA ARG A 98 6.82 -23.32 10.89
C ARG A 98 6.67 -22.27 9.81
N LEU A 99 6.38 -22.67 8.58
CA LEU A 99 6.19 -21.74 7.46
C LEU A 99 4.99 -20.83 7.66
N ALA A 100 3.85 -21.36 8.11
CA ALA A 100 2.65 -20.58 8.39
C ALA A 100 2.86 -19.58 9.53
N LEU A 101 3.48 -20.01 10.63
CA LEU A 101 3.79 -19.14 11.77
C LEU A 101 4.80 -18.04 11.41
N LEU A 102 5.80 -18.34 10.56
CA LEU A 102 6.73 -17.33 10.05
C LEU A 102 5.99 -16.22 9.28
N ASN A 103 5.05 -16.60 8.42
CA ASN A 103 4.27 -15.67 7.61
C ASN A 103 3.27 -14.88 8.46
N ALA A 104 2.62 -15.52 9.45
CA ALA A 104 1.77 -14.83 10.42
C ALA A 104 2.57 -13.81 11.25
N ALA A 105 3.76 -14.18 11.72
CA ALA A 105 4.67 -13.28 12.41
C ALA A 105 5.08 -12.08 11.54
N THR A 106 5.36 -12.33 10.26
CA THR A 106 5.67 -11.27 9.28
C THR A 106 4.51 -10.29 9.14
N LEU A 107 3.29 -10.80 8.94
CA LEU A 107 2.09 -9.97 8.82
C LEU A 107 1.82 -9.15 10.08
N ALA A 108 2.02 -9.73 11.27
CA ALA A 108 1.88 -9.01 12.54
C ALA A 108 2.89 -7.87 12.69
N VAL A 109 4.16 -8.09 12.32
CA VAL A 109 5.19 -7.04 12.31
C VAL A 109 4.83 -5.92 11.32
N LEU A 110 4.47 -6.28 10.08
CA LEU A 110 4.12 -5.31 9.05
C LEU A 110 2.89 -4.48 9.48
N ALA A 111 1.81 -5.15 9.91
CA ALA A 111 0.58 -4.49 10.34
C ALA A 111 0.82 -3.55 11.52
N GLY A 112 1.51 -4.02 12.57
CA GLY A 112 1.75 -3.22 13.78
C GLY A 112 2.57 -1.96 13.51
N VAL A 113 3.62 -2.06 12.70
CA VAL A 113 4.41 -0.87 12.35
C VAL A 113 3.61 0.08 11.46
N THR A 114 2.83 -0.43 10.50
CA THR A 114 2.01 0.43 9.64
C THR A 114 0.84 1.11 10.36
N SER A 115 0.25 0.46 11.38
CA SER A 115 -0.83 1.03 12.18
C SER A 115 -0.35 1.92 13.33
N GLY A 116 0.96 2.07 13.51
CA GLY A 116 1.56 2.80 14.64
C GLY A 116 1.40 2.08 15.99
N SER A 117 0.99 0.81 16.01
CA SER A 117 0.77 0.02 17.22
C SER A 117 1.97 -0.87 17.51
N TRP A 118 2.76 -0.55 18.54
CA TRP A 118 3.98 -1.30 18.84
C TRP A 118 3.72 -2.70 19.40
N GLN A 119 2.57 -2.95 20.06
CA GLN A 119 2.24 -4.25 20.66
C GLN A 119 2.16 -5.39 19.63
N PRO A 120 1.38 -5.28 18.53
CA PRO A 120 1.37 -6.31 17.49
C PRO A 120 2.73 -6.47 16.80
N ALA A 121 3.50 -5.38 16.64
CA ALA A 121 4.84 -5.46 16.05
C ALA A 121 5.82 -6.24 16.93
N ALA A 122 5.85 -5.95 18.24
CA ALA A 122 6.67 -6.66 19.21
C ALA A 122 6.25 -8.14 19.36
N ALA A 123 4.94 -8.42 19.38
CA ALA A 123 4.42 -9.79 19.44
C ALA A 123 4.80 -10.59 18.18
N GLY A 124 4.67 -9.98 16.99
CA GLY A 124 5.11 -10.58 15.73
C GLY A 124 6.61 -10.86 15.73
N ALA A 125 7.42 -9.94 16.23
CA ALA A 125 8.88 -10.12 16.35
C ALA A 125 9.26 -11.25 17.33
N ALA A 126 8.57 -11.37 18.46
CA ALA A 126 8.77 -12.46 19.41
C ALA A 126 8.41 -13.83 18.80
N LEU A 127 7.27 -13.89 18.07
CA LEU A 127 6.86 -15.09 17.35
C LEU A 127 7.88 -15.48 16.26
N MET A 128 8.38 -14.50 15.52
CA MET A 128 9.44 -14.70 14.52
C MET A 128 10.69 -15.35 15.15
N ALA A 129 11.18 -14.81 16.26
CA ALA A 129 12.31 -15.38 16.99
C ALA A 129 12.04 -16.83 17.43
N ALA A 130 10.86 -17.10 18.00
CA ALA A 130 10.48 -18.45 18.46
C ALA A 130 10.44 -19.47 17.30
N VAL A 131 9.85 -19.10 16.16
CA VAL A 131 9.75 -19.97 14.97
C VAL A 131 11.13 -20.31 14.41
N VAL A 132 12.04 -19.33 14.37
CA VAL A 132 13.37 -19.52 13.81
C VAL A 132 14.28 -20.32 14.75
N LEU A 133 14.13 -20.15 16.08
CA LEU A 133 14.80 -21.01 17.07
C LEU A 133 14.27 -22.45 17.01
N TRP A 134 12.96 -22.63 16.82
CA TRP A 134 12.39 -23.95 16.55
C TRP A 134 12.99 -24.57 15.29
N HIS A 135 13.14 -23.79 14.21
CA HIS A 135 13.81 -24.23 12.99
C HIS A 135 15.26 -24.68 13.24
N ALA A 136 16.05 -23.86 13.95
CA ALA A 136 17.42 -24.21 14.33
C ALA A 136 17.48 -25.54 15.11
N ALA A 137 16.57 -25.74 16.07
CA ALA A 137 16.48 -26.98 16.84
C ALA A 137 16.12 -28.20 15.97
N VAL A 138 15.35 -28.02 14.89
CA VAL A 138 15.11 -29.08 13.90
C VAL A 138 16.40 -29.41 13.14
N LEU A 139 17.12 -28.40 12.64
CA LEU A 139 18.37 -28.61 11.91
C LEU A 139 19.45 -29.29 12.76
N VAL A 140 19.60 -28.88 14.03
CA VAL A 140 20.53 -29.50 14.98
C VAL A 140 20.14 -30.96 15.25
N ARG A 141 18.85 -31.26 15.43
CA ARG A 141 18.38 -32.65 15.62
C ARG A 141 18.66 -33.53 14.41
N LEU A 142 18.49 -33.00 13.19
CA LEU A 142 18.85 -33.71 11.97
C LEU A 142 20.36 -33.98 11.92
N ALA A 143 21.19 -32.98 12.22
CA ALA A 143 22.64 -33.10 12.24
C ALA A 143 23.13 -34.14 13.25
N ARG A 144 22.55 -34.18 14.46
CA ARG A 144 22.93 -35.12 15.51
C ARG A 144 22.54 -36.57 15.23
N ARG A 145 21.48 -36.80 14.45
CA ARG A 145 20.97 -38.14 14.12
C ARG A 145 21.57 -38.72 12.85
N ALA A 146 22.19 -37.88 12.01
CA ALA A 146 22.83 -38.33 10.78
C ALA A 146 24.22 -38.93 11.08
N LEU A 147 24.61 -39.95 10.32
CA LEU A 147 25.98 -40.44 10.33
C LEU A 147 26.94 -39.30 9.93
N PRO A 148 28.19 -39.27 10.44
CA PRO A 148 29.16 -38.22 10.15
C PRO A 148 29.39 -38.05 8.64
N GLY A 149 28.67 -37.09 8.05
CA GLY A 149 28.74 -36.79 6.64
C GLY A 149 29.85 -35.78 6.34
N ARG A 150 30.47 -35.90 5.16
CA ARG A 150 31.49 -34.97 4.64
C ARG A 150 31.04 -33.49 4.70
N PHE A 151 29.73 -33.22 4.70
CA PHE A 151 29.13 -31.89 4.59
C PHE A 151 28.38 -31.40 5.85
N GLY A 152 28.44 -32.12 6.97
CA GLY A 152 27.74 -31.71 8.20
C GLY A 152 28.18 -30.35 8.76
N HIS A 153 29.38 -29.89 8.40
CA HIS A 153 29.93 -28.60 8.80
C HIS A 153 29.15 -27.39 8.24
N VAL A 154 28.40 -27.57 7.14
CA VAL A 154 27.59 -26.50 6.54
C VAL A 154 26.40 -26.11 7.43
N ILE A 155 25.89 -27.06 8.23
CA ILE A 155 24.69 -26.85 9.06
C ILE A 155 24.94 -25.81 10.15
N GLY A 156 26.18 -25.72 10.64
CA GLY A 156 26.56 -24.69 11.60
C GLY A 156 26.27 -23.27 11.11
N TRP A 157 26.40 -23.01 9.80
CA TRP A 157 26.05 -21.71 9.21
C TRP A 157 24.56 -21.41 9.30
N TYR A 158 23.69 -22.39 8.99
CA TYR A 158 22.24 -22.20 9.09
C TYR A 158 21.78 -22.01 10.53
N VAL A 159 22.40 -22.70 11.49
CA VAL A 159 22.11 -22.52 12.91
C VAL A 159 22.57 -21.15 13.40
N ALA A 160 23.76 -20.70 13.00
CA ALA A 160 24.27 -19.37 13.32
C ALA A 160 23.40 -18.26 12.69
N ALA A 161 22.98 -18.43 11.44
CA ALA A 161 22.06 -17.53 10.77
C ALA A 161 20.72 -17.44 11.51
N ALA A 162 20.14 -18.58 11.92
CA ALA A 162 18.89 -18.63 12.68
C ALA A 162 19.02 -17.91 14.05
N ALA A 163 20.14 -18.07 14.75
CA ALA A 163 20.42 -17.31 15.97
C ALA A 163 20.52 -15.80 15.69
N ALA A 164 21.12 -15.41 14.56
CA ALA A 164 21.21 -14.02 14.15
C ALA A 164 19.82 -13.40 13.84
N LEU A 165 18.92 -14.13 13.15
CA LEU A 165 17.55 -13.64 12.96
C LEU A 165 16.77 -13.56 14.28
N ALA A 166 16.98 -14.49 15.22
CA ALA A 166 16.33 -14.40 16.53
C ALA A 166 16.80 -13.16 17.32
N ALA A 167 18.10 -12.84 17.27
CA ALA A 167 18.64 -11.60 17.82
C ALA A 167 18.10 -10.38 17.07
N GLY A 168 18.10 -10.40 15.74
CA GLY A 168 17.58 -9.33 14.89
C GLY A 168 16.09 -9.05 15.10
N ALA A 169 15.27 -10.08 15.25
CA ALA A 169 13.86 -9.96 15.57
C ALA A 169 13.66 -9.33 16.95
N THR A 170 14.43 -9.75 17.97
CA THR A 170 14.42 -9.12 19.29
C THR A 170 14.77 -7.64 19.21
N LEU A 171 15.84 -7.26 18.50
CA LEU A 171 16.22 -5.87 18.29
C LEU A 171 15.15 -5.08 17.52
N GLY A 172 14.51 -5.71 16.53
CA GLY A 172 13.41 -5.10 15.77
C GLY A 172 12.18 -4.82 16.64
N GLY A 173 11.80 -5.77 17.51
CA GLY A 173 10.73 -5.57 18.48
C GLY A 173 11.06 -4.44 19.45
N LEU A 174 12.29 -4.38 19.96
CA LEU A 174 12.76 -3.29 20.83
C LEU A 174 12.68 -1.94 20.12
N LEU A 175 13.11 -1.84 18.86
CA LEU A 175 13.03 -0.62 18.05
C LEU A 175 11.61 -0.08 17.89
N THR A 176 10.60 -0.95 17.86
CA THR A 176 9.19 -0.52 17.81
C THR A 176 8.63 -0.12 19.17
N SER A 177 9.21 -0.64 20.25
CA SER A 177 8.75 -0.38 21.62
C SER A 177 9.24 0.98 22.15
N PRO A 178 8.61 1.52 23.21
CA PRO A 178 9.12 2.72 23.89
C PRO A 178 10.57 2.58 24.39
N LEU A 179 11.02 1.37 24.71
CA LEU A 179 12.37 1.08 25.19
C LEU A 179 13.46 1.29 24.13
N GLY A 180 13.10 1.23 22.84
CA GLY A 180 14.02 1.43 21.72
C GLY A 180 14.11 2.87 21.22
N GLN A 181 13.45 3.82 21.89
CA GLN A 181 13.46 5.23 21.52
C GLN A 181 14.59 6.01 22.22
N GLY A 182 14.87 7.24 21.77
CA GLY A 182 15.91 8.11 22.36
C GLY A 182 17.35 7.73 22.00
N ALA A 183 18.30 7.96 22.91
CA ALA A 183 19.75 7.89 22.65
C ALA A 183 20.29 6.48 22.29
N VAL A 184 19.49 5.41 22.44
CA VAL A 184 19.85 4.04 22.07
C VAL A 184 19.39 3.67 20.66
N HIS A 185 18.47 4.45 20.07
CA HIS A 185 17.78 4.09 18.83
C HIS A 185 18.73 3.80 17.65
N GLU A 186 19.69 4.69 17.39
CA GLU A 186 20.62 4.53 16.26
C GLU A 186 21.53 3.31 16.41
N ARG A 187 21.97 3.02 17.64
CA ARG A 187 22.80 1.86 17.94
C ARG A 187 22.01 0.56 17.77
N LEU A 188 20.76 0.55 18.24
CA LEU A 188 19.82 -0.55 18.03
C LEU A 188 19.52 -0.76 16.54
N HIS A 189 19.33 0.32 15.78
CA HIS A 189 19.04 0.26 14.35
C HIS A 189 20.24 -0.26 13.54
N ALA A 190 21.46 0.23 13.82
CA ALA A 190 22.68 -0.29 13.21
C ALA A 190 22.86 -1.79 13.54
N ALA A 191 22.76 -2.16 14.82
CA ALA A 191 22.88 -3.54 15.28
C ALA A 191 21.81 -4.45 14.65
N HIS A 192 20.57 -3.98 14.51
CA HIS A 192 19.48 -4.68 13.84
C HIS A 192 19.76 -4.90 12.35
N ALA A 193 20.25 -3.88 11.64
CA ALA A 193 20.60 -3.99 10.23
C ALA A 193 21.72 -5.03 10.03
N GLU A 194 22.80 -4.90 10.81
CA GLU A 194 23.99 -5.76 10.73
C GLU A 194 23.68 -7.23 11.01
N VAL A 195 22.99 -7.52 12.11
CA VAL A 195 22.69 -8.90 12.50
C VAL A 195 21.75 -9.59 11.51
N ASN A 196 20.87 -8.85 10.83
CA ASN A 196 19.98 -9.43 9.83
C ASN A 196 20.66 -9.55 8.46
N LEU A 197 21.39 -8.53 8.00
CA LEU A 197 22.01 -8.53 6.68
C LEU A 197 23.24 -9.44 6.62
N LEU A 198 24.18 -9.30 7.58
CA LEU A 198 25.38 -10.13 7.63
C LEU A 198 25.14 -11.47 8.33
N GLY A 199 24.22 -11.51 9.30
CA GLY A 199 23.87 -12.73 10.03
C GLY A 199 22.85 -13.58 9.30
N TRP A 200 21.57 -13.19 9.34
CA TRP A 200 20.50 -14.02 8.78
C TRP A 200 20.70 -14.30 7.29
N VAL A 201 20.95 -13.27 6.48
CA VAL A 201 21.14 -13.42 5.04
C VAL A 201 22.57 -13.84 4.72
N GLY A 202 23.58 -13.09 5.15
CA GLY A 202 24.99 -13.32 4.84
C GLY A 202 25.48 -14.72 5.21
N LEU A 203 25.30 -15.15 6.47
CA LEU A 203 25.74 -16.50 6.90
C LEU A 203 24.99 -17.62 6.17
N THR A 204 23.69 -17.42 5.89
CA THR A 204 22.93 -18.39 5.09
C THR A 204 23.53 -18.52 3.69
N VAL A 205 23.79 -17.40 3.01
CA VAL A 205 24.34 -17.41 1.66
C VAL A 205 25.73 -18.03 1.63
N LEU A 206 26.64 -17.59 2.51
CA LEU A 206 28.00 -18.14 2.61
C LEU A 206 27.98 -19.65 2.88
N GLY A 207 27.10 -20.11 3.78
CA GLY A 207 26.91 -21.54 4.06
C GLY A 207 26.38 -22.32 2.85
N THR A 208 25.35 -21.81 2.18
CA THR A 208 24.74 -22.48 1.01
C THR A 208 25.71 -22.56 -0.17
N LEU A 209 26.52 -21.52 -0.38
CA LEU A 209 27.42 -21.38 -1.52
C LEU A 209 28.46 -22.50 -1.65
N PHE A 210 28.93 -23.07 -0.54
CA PHE A 210 29.83 -24.24 -0.57
C PHE A 210 29.26 -25.42 -1.37
N THR A 211 27.93 -25.51 -1.46
CA THR A 211 27.22 -26.61 -2.09
C THR A 211 26.54 -26.17 -3.38
N LEU A 212 25.89 -25.01 -3.38
CA LEU A 212 25.14 -24.51 -4.52
C LEU A 212 26.08 -24.09 -5.66
N TRP A 213 27.19 -23.41 -5.37
CA TRP A 213 28.07 -22.88 -6.41
C TRP A 213 28.72 -23.98 -7.27
N PRO A 214 29.36 -25.02 -6.69
CA PRO A 214 29.90 -26.12 -7.49
C PRO A 214 28.82 -26.91 -8.23
N THR A 215 27.59 -26.99 -7.66
CA THR A 215 26.45 -27.66 -8.29
C THR A 215 26.00 -26.91 -9.55
N VAL A 216 25.83 -25.59 -9.46
CA VAL A 216 25.44 -24.74 -10.59
C VAL A 216 26.52 -24.71 -11.67
N LEU A 217 27.80 -24.64 -11.29
CA LEU A 217 28.93 -24.71 -12.23
C LEU A 217 29.18 -26.13 -12.77
N ARG A 218 28.57 -27.17 -12.19
CA ARG A 218 28.82 -28.59 -12.50
C ARG A 218 30.29 -28.96 -12.35
N THR A 219 30.90 -28.56 -11.23
CA THR A 219 32.28 -28.86 -10.86
C THR A 219 32.32 -29.71 -9.59
N ARG A 220 33.36 -30.53 -9.41
CA ARG A 220 33.57 -31.26 -8.15
C ARG A 220 33.93 -30.30 -7.02
N MET A 221 33.40 -30.55 -5.83
CA MET A 221 33.75 -29.82 -4.62
C MET A 221 35.21 -30.10 -4.22
N SER A 222 35.93 -29.05 -3.83
CA SER A 222 37.32 -29.14 -3.35
C SER A 222 37.40 -29.81 -1.98
N ASP A 223 38.50 -30.52 -1.69
CA ASP A 223 38.77 -31.06 -0.35
C ASP A 223 39.09 -29.95 0.67
N ARG A 224 39.52 -28.78 0.18
CA ARG A 224 39.78 -27.59 1.01
C ARG A 224 38.50 -26.97 1.59
N THR A 225 37.33 -27.26 1.00
CA THR A 225 36.04 -26.70 1.39
C THR A 225 35.71 -26.92 2.88
N ARG A 226 36.04 -28.09 3.44
CA ARG A 226 35.77 -28.38 4.85
C ARG A 226 36.55 -27.47 5.80
N ARG A 227 37.85 -27.27 5.52
CA ARG A 227 38.72 -26.42 6.34
C ARG A 227 38.31 -24.96 6.22
N ALA A 228 38.14 -24.48 4.99
CA ALA A 228 37.69 -23.13 4.69
C ALA A 228 36.34 -22.81 5.35
N SER A 229 35.36 -23.71 5.25
CA SER A 229 34.06 -23.51 5.89
C SER A 229 34.14 -23.47 7.42
N ARG A 230 34.98 -24.28 8.06
CA ARG A 230 35.11 -24.22 9.53
C ARG A 230 35.75 -22.91 9.96
N ILE A 231 36.87 -22.54 9.34
CA ILE A 231 37.56 -21.28 9.64
C ILE A 231 36.64 -20.09 9.38
N GLY A 232 35.97 -20.07 8.22
CA GLY A 232 35.01 -19.04 7.87
C GLY A 232 33.95 -18.87 8.94
N LEU A 233 33.27 -19.95 9.37
CA LEU A 233 32.23 -19.88 10.40
C LEU A 233 32.76 -19.42 11.77
N TRP A 234 33.96 -19.90 12.15
CA TRP A 234 34.62 -19.52 13.41
C TRP A 234 35.06 -18.05 13.44
N LEU A 235 35.19 -17.41 12.28
CA LEU A 235 35.51 -15.99 12.17
C LEU A 235 34.23 -15.14 12.01
N THR A 236 33.32 -15.53 11.10
CA THR A 236 32.12 -14.74 10.79
C THR A 236 31.12 -14.71 11.94
N ALA A 237 30.79 -15.83 12.58
CA ALA A 237 29.76 -15.84 13.62
C ALA A 237 30.19 -15.08 14.90
N PRO A 238 31.39 -15.31 15.47
CA PRO A 238 31.88 -14.49 16.57
C PRO A 238 32.17 -13.05 16.16
N GLY A 239 32.72 -12.82 14.95
CA GLY A 239 32.96 -11.47 14.42
C GLY A 239 31.68 -10.64 14.34
N LEU A 240 30.58 -11.23 13.85
CA LEU A 240 29.26 -10.59 13.85
C LEU A 240 28.78 -10.30 15.27
N ALA A 241 28.90 -11.25 16.20
CA ALA A 241 28.49 -11.04 17.58
C ALA A 241 29.25 -9.88 18.24
N VAL A 242 30.57 -9.79 18.01
CA VAL A 242 31.42 -8.69 18.45
C VAL A 242 31.02 -7.37 17.77
N THR A 243 30.67 -7.41 16.49
CA THR A 243 30.18 -6.23 15.74
C THR A 243 28.92 -5.66 16.38
N VAL A 244 27.92 -6.52 16.56
CA VAL A 244 26.62 -6.18 17.16
C VAL A 244 26.79 -5.68 18.59
N ALA A 245 27.57 -6.40 19.43
CA ALA A 245 27.83 -5.99 20.81
C ALA A 245 28.56 -4.64 20.87
N GLY A 246 29.55 -4.42 20.00
CA GLY A 246 30.28 -3.17 19.89
C GLY A 246 29.37 -2.00 19.50
N LEU A 247 28.48 -2.18 18.52
CA LEU A 247 27.52 -1.16 18.12
C LEU A 247 26.54 -0.82 19.26
N LEU A 248 25.98 -1.83 19.93
CA LEU A 248 25.07 -1.63 21.07
C LEU A 248 25.76 -0.90 22.24
N ALA A 249 27.00 -1.29 22.56
CA ALA A 249 27.81 -0.66 23.61
C ALA A 249 28.36 0.73 23.22
N GLY A 250 28.24 1.14 21.95
CA GLY A 250 28.87 2.36 21.44
C GLY A 250 30.38 2.24 21.24
N TRP A 251 30.93 1.03 21.29
CA TRP A 251 32.36 0.73 21.18
C TRP A 251 32.75 0.52 19.70
N ARG A 252 32.97 1.63 18.99
CA ARG A 252 33.31 1.63 17.56
C ARG A 252 34.42 0.65 17.20
N TRP A 253 35.54 0.66 17.92
CA TRP A 253 36.69 -0.18 17.56
C TRP A 253 36.47 -1.67 17.81
N ALA A 254 35.63 -2.03 18.79
CA ALA A 254 35.17 -3.40 18.93
C ALA A 254 34.31 -3.79 17.71
N ALA A 255 33.42 -2.90 17.27
CA ALA A 255 32.60 -3.14 16.08
C ALA A 255 33.45 -3.32 14.82
N VAL A 256 34.44 -2.46 14.60
CA VAL A 256 35.40 -2.57 13.48
C VAL A 256 36.19 -3.88 13.53
N ALA A 257 36.70 -4.27 14.70
CA ALA A 257 37.46 -5.52 14.84
C ALA A 257 36.58 -6.75 14.55
N GLY A 258 35.34 -6.75 15.03
CA GLY A 258 34.35 -7.78 14.71
C GLY A 258 34.04 -7.87 13.22
N LEU A 259 33.84 -6.73 12.57
CA LEU A 259 33.48 -6.65 11.16
C LEU A 259 34.66 -7.02 10.24
N ALA A 260 35.88 -6.64 10.63
CA ALA A 260 37.10 -7.09 9.96
C ALA A 260 37.30 -8.61 10.08
N ALA A 261 37.05 -9.18 11.27
CA ALA A 261 37.07 -10.63 11.45
C ALA A 261 36.01 -11.32 10.59
N TYR A 262 34.80 -10.73 10.48
CA TYR A 262 33.76 -11.20 9.58
C TYR A 262 34.22 -11.18 8.12
N ALA A 263 34.82 -10.08 7.65
CA ALA A 263 35.34 -9.97 6.28
C ALA A 263 36.40 -11.01 5.96
N VAL A 264 37.37 -11.23 6.86
CA VAL A 264 38.37 -12.30 6.69
C VAL A 264 37.72 -13.69 6.67
N GLY A 265 36.70 -13.91 7.51
CA GLY A 265 35.89 -15.12 7.52
C GLY A 265 35.10 -15.35 6.21
N GLY A 266 34.54 -14.29 5.63
CA GLY A 266 33.89 -14.30 4.32
C GLY A 266 34.85 -14.66 3.21
N LEU A 267 35.98 -13.96 3.10
CA LEU A 267 37.01 -14.21 2.09
C LEU A 267 37.57 -15.64 2.18
N THR A 268 37.79 -16.16 3.39
CA THR A 268 38.20 -17.56 3.58
C THR A 268 37.12 -18.54 3.15
N ALA A 269 35.84 -18.23 3.37
CA ALA A 269 34.73 -19.03 2.85
C ALA A 269 34.62 -18.99 1.31
N LEU A 270 35.00 -17.88 0.67
CA LEU A 270 34.97 -17.72 -0.79
C LEU A 270 36.16 -18.35 -1.52
N ALA A 271 37.29 -18.61 -0.85
CA ALA A 271 38.48 -19.16 -1.50
C ALA A 271 38.23 -20.48 -2.29
N PRO A 272 37.51 -21.50 -1.74
CA PRO A 272 37.19 -22.70 -2.51
C PRO A 272 36.24 -22.45 -3.69
N LEU A 273 35.44 -21.38 -3.65
CA LEU A 273 34.54 -21.00 -4.74
C LEU A 273 35.30 -20.39 -5.92
N ALA A 274 36.33 -19.59 -5.64
CA ALA A 274 37.25 -19.09 -6.66
C ALA A 274 37.98 -20.25 -7.38
N ASP A 275 38.37 -21.29 -6.65
CA ASP A 275 38.95 -22.51 -7.25
C ASP A 275 37.97 -23.22 -8.19
N ALA A 276 36.68 -23.28 -7.83
CA ALA A 276 35.65 -23.85 -8.71
C ALA A 276 35.46 -23.01 -9.99
N LEU A 277 35.48 -21.68 -9.86
CA LEU A 277 35.38 -20.74 -10.98
C LEU A 277 36.55 -20.86 -11.96
N ARG A 278 37.78 -21.07 -11.45
CA ARG A 278 38.97 -21.32 -12.28
C ARG A 278 38.86 -22.60 -13.11
N ARG A 279 38.17 -23.63 -12.59
CA ARG A 279 37.98 -24.91 -13.29
C ARG A 279 36.92 -24.84 -14.38
N ARG A 280 35.86 -24.06 -14.17
CA ARG A 280 34.79 -23.90 -15.16
C ARG A 280 34.15 -22.53 -15.07
N ARG A 281 34.13 -21.82 -16.20
CA ARG A 281 33.52 -20.49 -16.30
C ARG A 281 31.99 -20.56 -16.13
N PRO A 282 31.37 -19.48 -15.60
CA PRO A 282 29.92 -19.39 -15.50
C PRO A 282 29.28 -19.47 -16.88
N HIS A 283 28.27 -20.33 -17.04
CA HIS A 283 27.64 -20.61 -18.33
C HIS A 283 26.10 -20.63 -18.26
N THR A 284 25.53 -20.32 -17.10
CA THR A 284 24.09 -20.23 -16.85
C THR A 284 23.78 -18.90 -16.17
N GLY A 285 22.55 -18.41 -16.30
CA GLY A 285 22.12 -17.21 -15.61
C GLY A 285 22.21 -17.36 -14.09
N ALA A 286 21.90 -18.54 -13.56
CA ALA A 286 22.10 -18.85 -12.14
C ALA A 286 23.56 -18.63 -11.69
N ALA A 287 24.54 -19.10 -12.45
CA ALA A 287 25.95 -18.95 -12.11
C ALA A 287 26.39 -17.47 -12.17
N TRP A 288 25.97 -16.75 -13.20
CA TRP A 288 26.33 -15.34 -13.34
C TRP A 288 25.69 -14.45 -12.26
N MET A 289 24.41 -14.68 -11.95
CA MET A 289 23.70 -13.91 -10.91
C MET A 289 24.31 -14.15 -9.53
N LEU A 290 24.59 -15.40 -9.16
CA LEU A 290 25.23 -15.75 -7.90
C LEU A 290 26.66 -15.17 -7.80
N GLY A 291 27.43 -15.22 -8.88
CA GLY A 291 28.78 -14.67 -8.92
C GLY A 291 28.80 -13.15 -8.75
N ALA A 292 27.96 -12.44 -9.51
CA ALA A 292 27.82 -10.99 -9.40
C ALA A 292 27.29 -10.57 -8.01
N ALA A 293 26.38 -11.35 -7.42
CA ALA A 293 25.88 -11.06 -6.08
C ALA A 293 26.98 -11.09 -5.02
N ILE A 294 27.92 -12.02 -5.14
CA ILE A 294 29.05 -12.11 -4.22
C ILE A 294 30.03 -10.96 -4.38
N VAL A 295 30.23 -10.48 -5.60
CA VAL A 295 31.01 -9.25 -5.81
C VAL A 295 30.35 -8.06 -5.11
N TRP A 296 29.03 -7.89 -5.25
CA TRP A 296 28.30 -6.83 -4.55
C TRP A 296 28.31 -6.99 -3.03
N PHE A 297 28.27 -8.22 -2.51
CA PHE A 297 28.40 -8.50 -1.08
C PHE A 297 29.74 -8.03 -0.54
N GLU A 298 30.85 -8.36 -1.21
CA GLU A 298 32.19 -7.93 -0.79
C GLU A 298 32.36 -6.41 -0.89
N VAL A 299 31.80 -5.78 -1.95
CA VAL A 299 31.76 -4.31 -2.07
C VAL A 299 30.99 -3.70 -0.90
N ALA A 300 29.80 -4.20 -0.60
CA ALA A 300 28.99 -3.71 0.52
C ALA A 300 29.74 -3.85 1.84
N LEU A 301 30.35 -5.01 2.09
CA LEU A 301 31.09 -5.31 3.32
C LEU A 301 32.35 -4.42 3.48
N ALA A 302 33.06 -4.15 2.38
CA ALA A 302 34.20 -3.24 2.39
C ALA A 302 33.76 -1.80 2.73
N VAL A 303 32.67 -1.32 2.12
CA VAL A 303 32.18 0.03 2.40
C VAL A 303 31.59 0.12 3.82
N ASP A 304 30.92 -0.92 4.30
CA ASP A 304 30.43 -1.00 5.67
C ASP A 304 31.58 -0.93 6.68
N LEU A 305 32.65 -1.68 6.45
CA LEU A 305 33.85 -1.60 7.27
C LEU A 305 34.44 -0.18 7.30
N VAL A 306 34.47 0.52 6.17
CA VAL A 306 34.91 1.92 6.10
C VAL A 306 33.95 2.83 6.87
N ILE A 307 32.64 2.67 6.73
CA ILE A 307 31.63 3.45 7.45
C ILE A 307 31.80 3.25 8.96
N THR A 308 31.84 2.00 9.42
CA THR A 308 31.98 1.66 10.83
C THR A 308 33.34 2.09 11.40
N ALA A 309 34.40 2.12 10.59
CA ALA A 309 35.69 2.65 10.99
C ALA A 309 35.73 4.18 11.07
N THR A 310 35.00 4.88 10.20
CA THR A 310 35.06 6.35 10.09
C THR A 310 33.99 7.08 10.89
N ARG A 311 32.91 6.41 11.27
CA ARG A 311 31.76 7.02 11.95
C ARG A 311 31.63 6.60 13.42
N PRO A 312 31.20 7.48 14.32
CA PRO A 312 30.76 7.08 15.65
C PRO A 312 29.64 6.03 15.58
N ALA A 313 29.54 5.13 16.55
CA ALA A 313 28.56 4.04 16.55
C ALA A 313 27.09 4.52 16.43
N GLY A 314 26.78 5.71 16.95
CA GLY A 314 25.46 6.34 16.83
C GLY A 314 25.15 6.96 15.47
N GLU A 315 26.11 7.03 14.54
CA GLU A 315 25.92 7.56 13.19
C GLU A 315 25.94 6.48 12.10
N VAL A 316 26.38 5.26 12.45
CA VAL A 316 26.55 4.15 11.49
C VAL A 316 25.25 3.85 10.76
N ALA A 317 24.12 3.75 11.46
CA ALA A 317 22.84 3.41 10.84
C ALA A 317 22.42 4.37 9.71
N GLY A 318 22.60 5.68 9.90
CA GLY A 318 22.34 6.68 8.87
C GLY A 318 23.30 6.56 7.68
N ALA A 319 24.58 6.30 7.96
CA ALA A 319 25.61 6.14 6.95
C ALA A 319 25.46 4.85 6.11
N LEU A 320 24.78 3.82 6.63
CA LEU A 320 24.46 2.59 5.88
C LEU A 320 23.33 2.78 4.85
N SER A 321 22.53 3.86 4.92
CA SER A 321 21.38 4.06 4.03
C SER A 321 21.71 4.00 2.52
N PRO A 322 22.81 4.63 2.03
CA PRO A 322 23.22 4.53 0.63
C PRO A 322 23.69 3.14 0.20
N LEU A 323 24.05 2.26 1.15
CA LEU A 323 24.43 0.87 0.84
C LEU A 323 23.24 -0.04 0.58
N LEU A 324 22.03 0.37 0.97
CA LEU A 324 20.84 -0.48 0.85
C LEU A 324 20.59 -0.98 -0.57
N PRO A 325 20.70 -0.20 -1.66
CA PRO A 325 20.53 -0.73 -3.02
C PRO A 325 21.58 -1.77 -3.39
N ILE A 326 22.83 -1.59 -2.95
CA ILE A 326 23.93 -2.55 -3.18
C ILE A 326 23.61 -3.86 -2.47
N VAL A 327 23.19 -3.80 -1.21
CA VAL A 327 22.87 -5.01 -0.44
C VAL A 327 21.57 -5.65 -0.96
N LEU A 328 20.48 -4.91 -1.08
CA LEU A 328 19.17 -5.48 -1.37
C LEU A 328 19.04 -5.96 -2.82
N ALA A 329 19.45 -5.15 -3.80
CA ALA A 329 19.33 -5.50 -5.21
C ALA A 329 20.59 -6.22 -5.71
N GLY A 330 21.78 -5.67 -5.42
CA GLY A 330 23.06 -6.21 -5.88
C GLY A 330 23.38 -7.57 -5.27
N PHE A 331 23.16 -7.74 -3.97
CA PHE A 331 23.41 -9.00 -3.28
C PHE A 331 22.14 -9.86 -3.13
N VAL A 332 21.19 -9.45 -2.28
CA VAL A 332 20.11 -10.33 -1.81
C VAL A 332 19.16 -10.76 -2.93
N ALA A 333 18.68 -9.82 -3.76
CA ALA A 333 17.80 -10.13 -4.87
C ALA A 333 18.50 -11.00 -5.93
N GLN A 334 19.74 -10.69 -6.28
CA GLN A 334 20.50 -11.51 -7.23
C GLN A 334 20.77 -12.93 -6.70
N VAL A 335 21.04 -13.11 -5.40
CA VAL A 335 21.16 -14.45 -4.82
C VAL A 335 19.82 -15.19 -4.89
N LEU A 336 18.72 -14.53 -4.52
CA LEU A 336 17.41 -15.15 -4.53
C LEU A 336 16.98 -15.56 -5.94
N LEU A 337 17.10 -14.66 -6.92
CA LEU A 337 16.80 -14.95 -8.32
C LEU A 337 17.73 -16.05 -8.87
N GLY A 338 19.05 -15.90 -8.67
CA GLY A 338 20.05 -16.86 -9.15
C GLY A 338 19.88 -18.25 -8.55
N SER A 339 19.55 -18.35 -7.27
CA SER A 339 19.26 -19.63 -6.62
C SER A 339 17.97 -20.27 -7.13
N LEU A 340 16.89 -19.49 -7.30
CA LEU A 340 15.62 -20.01 -7.80
C LEU A 340 15.67 -20.41 -9.28
N LEU A 341 16.49 -19.75 -10.12
CA LEU A 341 16.75 -20.20 -11.50
C LEU A 341 17.21 -21.67 -11.56
N HIS A 342 17.98 -22.12 -10.56
CA HIS A 342 18.48 -23.48 -10.48
C HIS A 342 17.59 -24.41 -9.65
N LEU A 343 17.15 -23.95 -8.48
CA LEU A 343 16.49 -24.77 -7.49
C LEU A 343 15.01 -25.01 -7.81
N LEU A 344 14.32 -24.04 -8.43
CA LEU A 344 12.91 -24.19 -8.74
C LEU A 344 12.67 -25.35 -9.73
N PRO A 345 13.39 -25.48 -10.86
CA PRO A 345 13.27 -26.66 -11.73
C PRO A 345 13.59 -27.97 -11.02
N ALA A 346 14.55 -27.98 -10.09
CA ALA A 346 15.01 -29.17 -9.39
C ALA A 346 13.91 -29.79 -8.51
N VAL A 347 13.07 -28.96 -7.87
CA VAL A 347 12.03 -29.43 -6.95
C VAL A 347 10.69 -29.73 -7.62
N LEU A 348 10.49 -29.31 -8.86
CA LEU A 348 9.27 -29.61 -9.63
C LEU A 348 9.20 -31.07 -10.11
N GLY A 349 10.32 -31.81 -10.05
CA GLY A 349 10.38 -33.22 -10.42
C GLY A 349 10.15 -33.47 -11.92
N GLY A 350 9.84 -34.71 -12.29
CA GLY A 350 9.51 -35.07 -13.67
C GLY A 350 10.71 -35.49 -14.55
N GLY A 351 11.87 -35.78 -13.93
CA GLY A 351 13.04 -36.31 -14.62
C GLY A 351 13.90 -35.26 -15.35
N PRO A 352 15.02 -35.68 -15.98
CA PRO A 352 15.99 -34.76 -16.59
C PRO A 352 15.45 -33.92 -17.74
N ALA A 353 14.48 -34.43 -18.50
CA ALA A 353 13.87 -33.71 -19.61
C ALA A 353 13.03 -32.51 -19.13
N ARG A 354 12.10 -32.73 -18.20
CA ARG A 354 11.29 -31.66 -17.59
C ARG A 354 12.13 -30.66 -16.80
N PHE A 355 13.20 -31.12 -16.15
CA PHE A 355 14.18 -30.21 -15.54
C PHE A 355 14.79 -29.25 -16.57
N LYS A 356 15.25 -29.77 -17.73
CA LYS A 356 15.82 -28.94 -18.80
C LYS A 356 14.80 -27.97 -19.38
N GLU A 357 13.56 -28.39 -19.58
CA GLU A 357 12.48 -27.54 -20.10
C GLU A 357 12.14 -26.38 -19.14
N ASN A 358 11.96 -26.68 -17.86
CA ASN A 358 11.67 -25.67 -16.84
C ASN A 358 12.86 -24.73 -16.63
N ALA A 359 14.08 -25.26 -16.64
CA ALA A 359 15.29 -24.44 -16.58
C ALA A 359 15.42 -23.52 -17.80
N ALA A 360 15.17 -24.02 -19.01
CA ALA A 360 15.22 -23.20 -20.23
C ALA A 360 14.19 -22.06 -20.23
N LEU A 361 12.99 -22.30 -19.69
CA LEU A 361 11.97 -21.27 -19.54
C LEU A 361 12.43 -20.15 -18.58
N LEU A 362 12.93 -20.52 -17.39
CA LEU A 362 13.40 -19.56 -16.40
C LEU A 362 14.65 -18.80 -16.85
N GLU A 363 15.54 -19.47 -17.58
CA GLU A 363 16.76 -18.86 -18.14
C GLU A 363 16.46 -17.90 -19.30
N ARG A 364 15.25 -17.87 -19.87
CA ARG A 364 14.93 -16.96 -20.98
C ARG A 364 15.20 -15.50 -20.60
N GLY A 365 16.07 -14.80 -21.34
CA GLY A 365 16.39 -13.39 -21.09
C GLY A 365 17.23 -13.12 -19.83
N TRP A 366 17.92 -14.13 -19.27
CA TRP A 366 18.72 -13.97 -18.05
C TRP A 366 19.81 -12.91 -18.18
N ALA A 367 20.45 -12.77 -19.35
CA ALA A 367 21.53 -11.82 -19.57
C ALA A 367 21.02 -10.37 -19.47
N VAL A 368 19.85 -10.09 -20.03
CA VAL A 368 19.19 -8.76 -19.94
C VAL A 368 18.82 -8.46 -18.49
N ARG A 369 18.22 -9.43 -17.78
CA ARG A 369 17.88 -9.27 -16.35
C ARG A 369 19.11 -9.02 -15.48
N LEU A 370 20.19 -9.74 -15.72
CA LEU A 370 21.46 -9.56 -15.02
C LEU A 370 22.04 -8.18 -15.28
N ALA A 371 22.12 -7.77 -16.54
CA ALA A 371 22.61 -6.44 -16.92
C ALA A 371 21.77 -5.33 -16.28
N ALA A 372 20.43 -5.45 -16.34
CA ALA A 372 19.52 -4.50 -15.72
C ALA A 372 19.73 -4.37 -14.21
N LEU A 373 19.86 -5.49 -13.47
CA LEU A 373 20.15 -5.45 -12.04
C LEU A 373 21.50 -4.76 -11.74
N ASN A 374 22.56 -5.14 -12.45
CA ASN A 374 23.90 -4.63 -12.18
C ASN A 374 24.10 -3.18 -12.64
N LEU A 375 23.32 -2.71 -13.63
CA LEU A 375 23.27 -1.30 -14.01
C LEU A 375 22.39 -0.49 -13.06
N GLY A 376 21.26 -1.04 -12.62
CA GLY A 376 20.34 -0.33 -11.73
C GLY A 376 20.92 -0.09 -10.34
N VAL A 377 21.69 -1.04 -9.79
CA VAL A 377 22.32 -0.94 -8.46
C VAL A 377 23.13 0.35 -8.26
N PRO A 378 24.15 0.68 -9.08
CA PRO A 378 24.92 1.91 -8.91
C PRO A 378 24.07 3.16 -9.14
N LEU A 379 23.10 3.15 -10.07
CA LEU A 379 22.18 4.27 -10.28
C LEU A 379 21.31 4.56 -9.06
N LEU A 380 21.02 3.54 -8.24
CA LEU A 380 20.26 3.70 -7.01
C LEU A 380 21.14 4.02 -5.79
N ALA A 381 22.39 3.56 -5.78
CA ALA A 381 23.32 3.76 -4.67
C ALA A 381 24.03 5.12 -4.71
N LEU A 382 24.26 5.67 -5.91
CA LEU A 382 24.95 6.94 -6.10
C LEU A 382 23.98 8.13 -6.01
N PRO A 383 24.47 9.30 -5.57
CA PRO A 383 23.67 10.53 -5.56
C PRO A 383 23.50 11.07 -6.98
N VAL A 384 22.54 10.52 -7.72
CA VAL A 384 22.20 10.91 -9.10
C VAL A 384 20.89 11.69 -9.17
N PRO A 385 20.67 12.52 -10.22
CA PRO A 385 19.40 13.19 -10.48
C PRO A 385 18.19 12.23 -10.50
N GLN A 386 17.02 12.75 -10.13
CA GLN A 386 15.79 11.95 -10.01
C GLN A 386 15.43 11.11 -11.25
N PRO A 387 15.54 11.60 -12.50
CA PRO A 387 15.26 10.77 -13.69
C PRO A 387 16.17 9.55 -13.79
N ILE A 388 17.45 9.69 -13.40
CA ILE A 388 18.43 8.61 -13.42
C ILE A 388 18.13 7.60 -12.30
N ALA A 389 17.73 8.07 -11.12
CA ALA A 389 17.28 7.20 -10.04
C ALA A 389 16.01 6.42 -10.42
N LEU A 390 15.06 7.04 -11.14
CA LEU A 390 13.87 6.38 -11.66
C LEU A 390 14.23 5.29 -12.68
N LEU A 391 15.18 5.55 -13.58
CA LEU A 391 15.73 4.53 -14.47
C LEU A 391 16.34 3.36 -13.68
N GLY A 392 17.12 3.66 -12.64
CA GLY A 392 17.67 2.64 -11.74
C GLY A 392 16.58 1.74 -11.14
N TRP A 393 15.48 2.34 -10.65
CA TRP A 393 14.33 1.60 -10.14
C TRP A 393 13.64 0.77 -11.22
N ALA A 394 13.44 1.32 -12.41
CA ALA A 394 12.81 0.62 -13.52
C ALA A 394 13.62 -0.62 -13.95
N LEU A 395 14.95 -0.51 -14.00
CA LEU A 395 15.84 -1.63 -14.33
C LEU A 395 15.78 -2.74 -13.28
N VAL A 396 15.85 -2.40 -12.00
CA VAL A 396 15.79 -3.38 -10.90
C VAL A 396 14.41 -4.05 -10.83
N LEU A 397 13.33 -3.27 -10.79
CA LEU A 397 11.98 -3.79 -10.65
C LEU A 397 11.54 -4.55 -11.91
N GLY A 398 11.89 -4.07 -13.10
CA GLY A 398 11.62 -4.77 -14.36
C GLY A 398 12.29 -6.14 -14.43
N SER A 399 13.53 -6.25 -13.91
CA SER A 399 14.24 -7.53 -13.83
C SER A 399 13.56 -8.52 -12.89
N ILE A 400 13.15 -8.07 -11.70
CA ILE A 400 12.43 -8.88 -10.71
C ILE A 400 11.06 -9.30 -11.26
N LEU A 401 10.28 -8.37 -11.83
CA LEU A 401 8.97 -8.63 -12.40
C LEU A 401 9.04 -9.67 -13.54
N ALA A 402 10.02 -9.53 -14.43
CA ALA A 402 10.24 -10.50 -15.51
C ALA A 402 10.54 -11.91 -14.95
N PHE A 403 11.35 -12.00 -13.88
CA PHE A 403 11.59 -13.28 -13.21
C PHE A 403 10.30 -13.84 -12.56
N VAL A 404 9.52 -13.02 -11.86
CA VAL A 404 8.26 -13.42 -11.24
C VAL A 404 7.29 -13.99 -12.28
N ALA A 405 7.14 -13.33 -13.44
CA ALA A 405 6.31 -13.83 -14.54
C ALA A 405 6.77 -15.21 -15.05
N LEU A 406 8.08 -15.41 -15.22
CA LEU A 406 8.64 -16.71 -15.62
C LEU A 406 8.46 -17.77 -14.51
N ALA A 407 8.60 -17.40 -13.25
CA ALA A 407 8.39 -18.31 -12.12
C ALA A 407 6.93 -18.75 -12.00
N VAL A 408 5.98 -17.82 -12.11
CA VAL A 408 4.53 -18.10 -12.09
C VAL A 408 4.14 -19.02 -13.24
N THR A 409 4.62 -18.75 -14.45
CA THR A 409 4.35 -19.61 -15.61
C THR A 409 4.92 -21.02 -15.43
N THR A 410 6.14 -21.14 -14.88
CA THR A 410 6.77 -22.44 -14.58
C THR A 410 5.97 -23.22 -13.51
N LEU A 411 5.55 -22.56 -12.43
CA LEU A 411 4.72 -23.15 -11.37
C LEU A 411 3.35 -23.59 -11.90
N GLY A 412 2.73 -22.78 -12.77
CA GLY A 412 1.45 -23.10 -13.42
C GLY A 412 1.55 -24.35 -14.29
N ARG A 413 2.60 -24.46 -15.13
CA ARG A 413 2.85 -25.66 -15.95
C ARG A 413 2.98 -26.92 -15.09
N ALA A 414 3.72 -26.83 -13.98
CA ALA A 414 3.91 -27.97 -13.09
C ALA A 414 2.61 -28.41 -12.37
N ARG A 415 1.68 -27.48 -12.09
CA ARG A 415 0.35 -27.80 -11.55
C ARG A 415 -0.51 -28.58 -12.56
N HIS A 416 -0.50 -28.16 -13.82
CA HIS A 416 -1.32 -28.79 -14.87
C HIS A 416 -0.74 -30.09 -15.42
N ALA A 417 0.59 -30.28 -15.39
CA ALA A 417 1.24 -31.53 -15.80
C ALA A 417 0.94 -32.72 -14.89
N GLY A 418 0.36 -32.50 -13.70
CA GLY A 418 -0.18 -33.55 -12.84
C GLY A 418 -1.58 -34.04 -13.25
N ALA A 419 -2.25 -33.37 -14.19
CA ALA A 419 -3.65 -33.64 -14.55
C ALA A 419 -3.85 -34.25 -15.96
N ARG A 420 -2.84 -34.22 -16.83
CA ARG A 420 -2.92 -34.82 -18.18
C ARG A 420 -1.57 -35.40 -18.59
N ASP A 421 -1.51 -36.73 -18.65
CA ASP A 421 -0.55 -37.42 -19.50
C ASP A 421 -1.18 -37.59 -20.90
N ARG A 422 -0.37 -37.43 -21.95
CA ARG A 422 -0.70 -37.47 -23.39
C ARG A 422 -1.20 -36.17 -24.03
N GLY A 423 -0.29 -35.47 -24.71
CA GLY A 423 -0.61 -34.42 -25.68
C GLY A 423 0.50 -33.38 -25.78
N THR A 424 1.19 -33.35 -26.92
CA THR A 424 2.22 -32.37 -27.28
C THR A 424 1.63 -30.95 -27.29
N TRP A 425 1.83 -30.22 -26.19
CA TRP A 425 1.34 -28.84 -26.07
C TRP A 425 2.33 -27.87 -26.72
N ARG A 426 1.90 -27.22 -27.81
CA ARG A 426 2.63 -26.10 -28.43
C ARG A 426 2.52 -24.87 -27.51
N PRO A 427 3.59 -24.07 -27.34
CA PRO A 427 3.56 -22.91 -26.46
C PRO A 427 2.68 -21.82 -27.07
N SER A 428 1.57 -21.48 -26.41
CA SER A 428 0.82 -20.28 -26.76
C SER A 428 1.64 -19.03 -26.42
N MET A 429 1.60 -18.04 -27.33
CA MET A 429 2.32 -16.77 -27.25
C MET A 429 1.82 -15.69 -26.24
N PRO A 430 0.68 -15.80 -25.51
CA PRO A 430 0.17 -14.64 -24.78
C PRO A 430 1.00 -14.25 -23.55
N ALA A 431 1.78 -15.16 -22.97
CA ALA A 431 2.66 -14.84 -21.83
C ALA A 431 3.91 -14.03 -22.25
N VAL A 432 4.38 -14.19 -23.49
CA VAL A 432 5.54 -13.44 -24.02
C VAL A 432 5.09 -12.06 -24.49
N ALA A 433 3.91 -11.96 -25.09
CA ALA A 433 3.31 -10.68 -25.49
C ALA A 433 3.00 -9.79 -24.27
N GLY A 434 2.48 -10.35 -23.17
CA GLY A 434 2.23 -9.60 -21.93
C GLY A 434 3.51 -9.10 -21.24
N VAL A 435 4.60 -9.88 -21.27
CA VAL A 435 5.90 -9.46 -20.72
C VAL A 435 6.59 -8.44 -21.65
N ALA A 436 6.51 -8.62 -22.96
CA ALA A 436 7.00 -7.63 -23.92
C ALA A 436 6.21 -6.32 -23.82
N ALA A 437 4.88 -6.38 -23.68
CA ALA A 437 4.02 -5.23 -23.47
C ALA A 437 4.30 -4.56 -22.11
N GLY A 438 4.50 -5.32 -21.03
CA GLY A 438 4.88 -4.76 -19.73
C GLY A 438 6.26 -4.10 -19.74
N CYS A 439 7.25 -4.71 -20.39
CA CYS A 439 8.57 -4.13 -20.58
C CYS A 439 8.54 -2.91 -21.51
N LEU A 440 7.72 -2.92 -22.56
CA LEU A 440 7.53 -1.79 -23.48
C LEU A 440 6.74 -0.65 -22.84
N LEU A 441 5.74 -0.93 -22.01
CA LEU A 441 5.01 0.06 -21.22
C LEU A 441 5.91 0.67 -20.14
N THR A 442 6.76 -0.13 -19.50
CA THR A 442 7.75 0.39 -18.54
C THR A 442 8.82 1.21 -19.25
N ALA A 443 9.32 0.75 -20.41
CA ALA A 443 10.27 1.50 -21.22
C ALA A 443 9.64 2.77 -21.79
N ALA A 444 8.38 2.75 -22.22
CA ALA A 444 7.64 3.91 -22.69
C ALA A 444 7.36 4.89 -21.54
N ALA A 445 7.02 4.42 -20.33
CA ALA A 445 6.88 5.27 -19.15
C ALA A 445 8.21 5.91 -18.74
N VAL A 446 9.33 5.18 -18.86
CA VAL A 446 10.67 5.71 -18.62
C VAL A 446 11.10 6.67 -19.72
N VAL A 447 10.80 6.39 -21.00
CA VAL A 447 11.05 7.32 -22.12
C VAL A 447 10.22 8.57 -21.89
N VAL A 448 8.91 8.48 -21.65
CA VAL A 448 8.05 9.62 -21.32
C VAL A 448 8.61 10.41 -20.13
N ALA A 449 9.04 9.76 -19.05
CA ALA A 449 9.62 10.43 -17.87
C ALA A 449 11.06 10.97 -18.07
N THR A 450 11.76 10.56 -19.14
CA THR A 450 13.13 11.01 -19.45
C THR A 450 13.19 11.94 -20.67
N THR A 451 12.15 11.95 -21.51
CA THR A 451 11.97 12.83 -22.67
C THR A 451 11.02 13.99 -22.40
N SER A 452 10.20 13.92 -21.35
CA SER A 452 9.70 15.13 -20.70
C SER A 452 10.89 15.83 -20.06
N GLY A 453 11.58 16.67 -20.84
CA GLY A 453 12.49 17.65 -20.28
C GLY A 453 11.77 18.46 -19.20
N PRO A 454 12.47 19.03 -18.22
CA PRO A 454 11.83 19.93 -17.28
C PRO A 454 11.08 20.97 -18.11
N GLU A 455 9.76 21.08 -17.93
CA GLU A 455 9.07 22.28 -18.41
C GLU A 455 9.89 23.46 -17.87
N PRO A 456 10.25 24.45 -18.70
CA PRO A 456 10.93 25.61 -18.19
C PRO A 456 10.02 26.22 -17.14
N ALA A 457 10.39 26.07 -15.87
CA ALA A 457 9.76 26.78 -14.78
C ALA A 457 9.73 28.23 -15.22
N ALA A 458 8.54 28.82 -15.29
CA ALA A 458 8.39 30.24 -15.58
C ALA A 458 9.45 30.98 -14.76
N THR A 459 10.33 31.72 -15.43
CA THR A 459 11.50 32.33 -14.81
C THR A 459 11.02 33.32 -13.76
N VAL A 460 10.83 32.87 -12.52
CA VAL A 460 10.39 33.74 -11.43
C VAL A 460 11.60 34.57 -11.06
N THR A 461 11.53 35.87 -11.34
CA THR A 461 12.56 36.84 -10.98
C THR A 461 12.77 36.80 -9.47
N VAL A 462 14.01 36.64 -9.02
CA VAL A 462 14.33 36.66 -7.58
C VAL A 462 13.96 38.03 -7.04
N THR A 463 12.95 38.07 -6.16
CA THR A 463 12.46 39.32 -5.55
C THR A 463 13.09 39.58 -4.18
N GLY A 464 13.72 38.57 -3.57
CA GLY A 464 14.45 38.68 -2.31
C GLY A 464 14.91 37.32 -1.78
N SER A 465 15.64 37.32 -0.65
CA SER A 465 15.99 36.09 0.07
C SER A 465 15.64 36.20 1.55
N ARG A 466 15.23 35.09 2.16
CA ARG A 466 14.84 35.05 3.57
C ARG A 466 15.25 33.73 4.22
N THR A 467 15.88 33.81 5.39
CA THR A 467 16.16 32.65 6.21
C THR A 467 15.05 32.44 7.25
N VAL A 468 14.58 31.20 7.42
CA VAL A 468 13.55 30.84 8.41
C VAL A 468 14.06 29.71 9.27
N GLU A 469 14.00 29.89 10.58
CA GLU A 469 14.28 28.83 11.55
C GLU A 469 13.07 27.90 11.65
N VAL A 470 13.30 26.60 11.51
CA VAL A 470 12.28 25.54 11.57
C VAL A 470 12.69 24.55 12.66
N THR A 471 11.84 24.34 13.65
CA THR A 471 12.06 23.43 14.76
C THR A 471 11.18 22.18 14.62
N LEU A 472 11.79 21.01 14.72
CA LEU A 472 11.09 19.71 14.77
C LEU A 472 10.99 19.30 16.24
N SER A 473 9.77 19.27 16.81
CA SER A 473 9.56 18.91 18.23
C SER A 473 8.13 18.46 18.50
N GLY A 474 7.96 17.41 19.30
CA GLY A 474 6.66 16.99 19.84
C GLY A 474 5.67 16.63 18.74
N MET A 475 6.11 15.84 17.75
CA MET A 475 5.32 15.45 16.56
C MET A 475 4.82 16.63 15.70
N SER A 476 5.44 17.81 15.84
CA SER A 476 5.07 19.02 15.10
C SER A 476 6.29 19.67 14.45
N ILE A 477 6.04 20.39 13.35
CA ILE A 477 7.02 21.22 12.65
C ILE A 477 6.64 22.67 12.91
N ARG A 478 7.57 23.48 13.44
CA ARG A 478 7.31 24.87 13.83
C ARG A 478 8.28 25.83 13.13
N PRO A 479 7.81 26.88 12.44
CA PRO A 479 6.41 27.19 12.19
C PRO A 479 5.76 26.16 11.26
N GLY A 480 4.48 25.84 11.51
CA GLY A 480 3.70 24.93 10.65
C GLY A 480 3.29 25.56 9.32
N VAL A 481 3.35 26.89 9.22
CA VAL A 481 3.13 27.65 7.98
C VAL A 481 4.21 28.72 7.83
N ILE A 482 4.81 28.84 6.64
CA ILE A 482 5.74 29.92 6.28
C ILE A 482 5.16 30.72 5.12
N GLU A 483 4.93 32.02 5.32
CA GLU A 483 4.49 32.92 4.25
C GLU A 483 5.67 33.77 3.75
N ALA A 484 5.85 33.87 2.43
CA ALA A 484 6.86 34.73 1.82
C ALA A 484 6.41 35.24 0.44
N PRO A 485 6.83 36.43 -0.01
CA PRO A 485 6.43 36.95 -1.31
C PRO A 485 6.81 36.04 -2.48
N VAL A 486 6.00 36.03 -3.54
CA VAL A 486 6.36 35.34 -4.81
C VAL A 486 7.74 35.81 -5.29
N GLY A 487 8.59 34.86 -5.67
CA GLY A 487 9.98 35.08 -6.09
C GLY A 487 11.01 35.15 -4.96
N THR A 488 10.60 34.99 -3.70
CA THR A 488 11.54 34.92 -2.57
C THR A 488 12.28 33.59 -2.57
N VAL A 489 13.60 33.62 -2.43
CA VAL A 489 14.44 32.44 -2.16
C VAL A 489 14.43 32.18 -0.65
N LEU A 490 13.85 31.05 -0.22
CA LEU A 490 13.78 30.67 1.19
C LEU A 490 14.93 29.74 1.56
N THR A 491 15.64 30.10 2.63
CA THR A 491 16.64 29.26 3.28
C THR A 491 16.09 28.80 4.62
N LEU A 492 15.62 27.56 4.70
CA LEU A 492 15.16 26.96 5.95
C LEU A 492 16.36 26.46 6.73
N ARG A 493 16.52 26.88 7.99
CA ARG A 493 17.42 26.24 8.95
C ARG A 493 16.57 25.35 9.85
N ILE A 494 16.64 24.04 9.62
CA ILE A 494 15.85 23.05 10.33
C ILE A 494 16.67 22.53 11.50
N THR A 495 16.14 22.61 12.72
CA THR A 495 16.76 22.08 13.95
C THR A 495 15.82 21.04 14.57
N ASN A 496 16.35 19.86 14.86
CA ASN A 496 15.61 18.87 15.64
C ASN A 496 15.78 19.16 17.14
N ALA A 497 14.72 19.63 17.79
CA ALA A 497 14.67 19.89 19.23
C ALA A 497 13.96 18.77 20.02
N ASP A 498 13.62 17.67 19.36
CA ASP A 498 13.00 16.49 19.96
C ASP A 498 14.05 15.47 20.44
N ALA A 499 13.63 14.55 21.30
CA ALA A 499 14.40 13.35 21.66
C ALA A 499 14.33 12.27 20.57
N GLN A 500 13.32 12.32 19.71
CA GLN A 500 13.18 11.46 18.52
C GLN A 500 13.87 12.08 17.30
N ARG A 501 14.21 11.25 16.30
CA ARG A 501 14.76 11.74 15.03
C ARG A 501 13.65 12.19 14.11
N HIS A 502 13.93 13.24 13.35
CA HIS A 502 13.00 13.79 12.37
C HIS A 502 13.77 14.23 11.14
N ASP A 503 13.11 14.23 9.99
CA ASP A 503 13.57 14.93 8.80
C ASP A 503 12.50 15.91 8.33
N LEU A 504 12.84 16.72 7.34
CA LEU A 504 11.90 17.56 6.63
C LEU A 504 12.06 17.28 5.14
N ARG A 505 11.03 16.75 4.51
CA ARG A 505 10.91 16.59 3.06
C ARG A 505 9.91 17.60 2.53
N LEU A 506 10.29 18.30 1.47
CA LEU A 506 9.40 19.20 0.73
C LEU A 506 8.79 18.49 -0.48
N SER A 507 7.57 18.89 -0.82
CA SER A 507 6.80 18.44 -1.99
C SER A 507 7.52 18.73 -3.31
N THR A 508 8.32 19.80 -3.36
CA THR A 508 9.15 20.18 -4.50
C THR A 508 10.37 19.27 -4.70
N GLY A 509 10.65 18.36 -3.77
CA GLY A 509 11.76 17.39 -3.88
C GLY A 509 12.89 17.55 -2.84
N PRO A 510 13.37 18.77 -2.50
CA PRO A 510 14.41 18.95 -1.49
C PRO A 510 14.03 18.32 -0.14
N ARG A 511 15.02 17.76 0.55
CA ARG A 511 14.85 17.17 1.88
C ARG A 511 16.09 17.33 2.74
N THR A 512 15.92 17.41 4.05
CA THR A 512 17.04 17.30 4.99
C THR A 512 17.53 15.86 5.05
N PRO A 513 18.78 15.62 5.48
CA PRO A 513 19.11 14.32 6.08
C PRO A 513 18.25 14.08 7.33
N MET A 514 18.22 12.85 7.80
CA MET A 514 17.55 12.52 9.07
C MET A 514 18.33 13.13 10.24
N LEU A 515 17.70 14.05 10.97
CA LEU A 515 18.33 14.86 12.00
C LEU A 515 18.27 14.14 13.35
N SER A 516 19.43 14.00 14.00
CA SER A 516 19.54 13.58 15.40
C SER A 516 19.06 14.68 16.35
N PRO A 517 18.68 14.35 17.59
CA PRO A 517 18.38 15.35 18.62
C PRO A 517 19.48 16.42 18.73
N GLY A 518 19.09 17.68 18.68
CA GLY A 518 19.98 18.85 18.73
C GLY A 518 20.73 19.18 17.44
N SER A 519 20.59 18.39 16.36
CA SER A 519 21.26 18.65 15.08
C SER A 519 20.41 19.52 14.15
N SER A 520 21.09 20.27 13.29
CA SER A 520 20.46 21.14 12.30
C SER A 520 20.94 20.85 10.88
N ALA A 521 20.07 21.10 9.89
CA ALA A 521 20.41 21.13 8.47
C ALA A 521 19.78 22.34 7.79
N VAL A 522 20.31 22.72 6.63
CA VAL A 522 19.80 23.84 5.84
C VAL A 522 19.20 23.33 4.55
N LEU A 523 18.03 23.85 4.18
CA LEU A 523 17.38 23.64 2.89
C LEU A 523 17.15 24.98 2.21
N THR A 524 17.77 25.19 1.05
CA THR A 524 17.49 26.34 0.20
C THR A 524 16.52 25.92 -0.90
N LEU A 525 15.43 26.66 -1.05
CA LEU A 525 14.42 26.44 -2.07
C LEU A 525 14.70 27.32 -3.28
N ASP A 526 14.26 26.86 -4.45
CA ASP A 526 14.13 27.71 -5.63
C ASP A 526 13.16 28.88 -5.38
N PRO A 527 13.21 29.97 -6.18
CA PRO A 527 12.34 31.13 -6.00
C PRO A 527 10.87 30.73 -5.88
N LEU A 528 10.24 31.14 -4.78
CA LEU A 528 8.93 30.66 -4.39
C LEU A 528 7.86 31.07 -5.40
N ALA A 529 7.35 30.12 -6.18
CA ALA A 529 6.34 30.34 -7.22
C ALA A 529 4.96 29.82 -6.83
N GLN A 530 4.92 28.69 -6.12
CA GLN A 530 3.72 27.94 -5.76
C GLN A 530 3.81 27.48 -4.30
N PRO A 531 2.69 27.11 -3.65
CA PRO A 531 2.72 26.52 -2.32
C PRO A 531 3.60 25.26 -2.27
N VAL A 532 4.42 25.14 -1.22
CA VAL A 532 5.31 24.00 -0.99
C VAL A 532 4.95 23.34 0.33
N ASP A 533 4.39 22.12 0.27
CA ASP A 533 4.15 21.30 1.46
C ASP A 533 5.45 20.67 1.97
N GLY A 534 5.58 20.50 3.28
CA GLY A 534 6.69 19.84 3.96
C GLY A 534 6.22 18.83 5.00
N TRP A 535 6.94 17.73 5.21
CA TRP A 535 6.58 16.73 6.23
C TRP A 535 7.78 15.93 6.73
N CYS A 536 7.62 15.33 7.91
CA CYS A 536 8.53 14.31 8.44
C CYS A 536 8.22 12.95 7.80
N THR A 537 9.24 12.29 7.24
CA THR A 537 9.14 10.99 6.55
C THR A 537 9.24 9.79 7.48
N VAL A 538 9.52 10.02 8.76
CA VAL A 538 9.54 8.97 9.78
C VAL A 538 8.16 8.29 9.85
N ALA A 539 8.18 6.97 9.96
CA ALA A 539 6.98 6.14 9.95
C ALA A 539 5.97 6.61 11.00
N GLY A 540 4.73 6.85 10.59
CA GLY A 540 3.66 7.34 11.47
C GLY A 540 3.69 8.84 11.76
N HIS A 541 4.80 9.56 11.52
CA HIS A 541 4.90 10.97 11.94
C HIS A 541 4.07 11.91 11.06
N ARG A 542 4.07 11.72 9.74
CA ARG A 542 3.14 12.43 8.85
C ARG A 542 1.67 12.16 9.21
N ALA A 543 1.34 10.90 9.48
CA ALA A 543 -0.02 10.49 9.86
C ALA A 543 -0.44 11.08 11.22
N ALA A 544 0.51 11.30 12.11
CA ALA A 544 0.33 11.97 13.40
C ALA A 544 0.39 13.52 13.31
N GLY A 545 0.44 14.11 12.12
CA GLY A 545 0.33 15.56 11.91
C GLY A 545 1.64 16.32 11.76
N MET A 546 2.79 15.63 11.67
CA MET A 546 4.11 16.27 11.55
C MET A 546 4.37 16.81 10.13
N THR A 547 3.67 17.89 9.81
CA THR A 547 3.59 18.53 8.49
C THR A 547 3.74 20.05 8.61
N MET A 548 4.12 20.71 7.52
CA MET A 548 4.17 22.16 7.39
C MET A 548 3.82 22.58 5.95
N ARG A 549 3.54 23.87 5.74
CA ARG A 549 3.28 24.43 4.40
C ARG A 549 3.98 25.77 4.20
N ILE A 550 4.52 26.02 3.02
CA ILE A 550 5.11 27.29 2.62
C ILE A 550 4.18 27.91 1.58
N VAL A 551 3.76 29.16 1.77
CA VAL A 551 2.73 29.83 0.97
C VAL A 551 3.30 31.13 0.35
N PRO A 552 3.24 31.30 -0.98
CA PRO A 552 3.63 32.54 -1.64
C PRO A 552 2.59 33.66 -1.41
N THR A 553 3.02 34.86 -1.01
CA THR A 553 2.16 36.04 -0.85
C THR A 553 2.37 37.05 -1.99
N ARG A 554 1.32 37.78 -2.41
CA ARG A 554 1.44 38.87 -3.39
C ARG A 554 1.52 40.20 -2.64
N THR A 555 2.61 40.95 -2.81
CA THR A 555 2.76 42.30 -2.24
C THR A 555 1.93 43.30 -3.04
N THR A 556 0.90 43.88 -2.43
CA THR A 556 0.16 45.04 -2.98
C THR A 556 0.60 46.32 -2.26
N THR A 557 1.08 47.29 -3.03
CA THR A 557 1.40 48.68 -2.63
C THR A 557 0.16 49.40 -2.10
N PRO A 558 0.24 50.28 -1.08
CA PRO A 558 -0.94 50.91 -0.48
C PRO A 558 -1.36 52.23 -1.17
N PRO A 559 -2.66 52.56 -1.29
CA PRO A 559 -3.13 53.89 -1.68
C PRO A 559 -3.55 54.77 -0.48
N SER A 560 -3.52 56.09 -0.71
CA SER A 560 -3.84 57.20 0.20
C SER A 560 -5.37 57.46 0.40
N PRO A 561 -5.77 58.31 1.37
CA PRO A 561 -7.08 58.24 2.03
C PRO A 561 -8.14 59.19 1.44
N ALA A 562 -9.42 58.81 1.55
CA ALA A 562 -10.56 59.74 1.48
C ALA A 562 -11.74 59.27 2.35
N HIS A 563 -12.14 60.22 3.21
CA HIS A 563 -13.28 60.44 4.11
C HIS A 563 -14.59 59.62 4.06
N ASP A 564 -15.02 59.21 5.27
CA ASP A 564 -16.29 59.47 5.99
C ASP A 564 -17.59 59.71 5.19
N GLN A 565 -18.81 59.32 5.58
CA GLN A 565 -19.46 58.61 6.69
C GLN A 565 -20.96 58.53 6.31
N HIS A 566 -21.67 57.43 6.57
CA HIS A 566 -22.94 57.44 7.34
C HIS A 566 -23.51 56.03 7.53
N SER A 567 -24.01 55.81 8.74
CA SER A 567 -24.48 54.55 9.31
C SER A 567 -25.94 54.23 8.94
N THR A 568 -26.28 52.93 8.84
CA THR A 568 -27.28 52.26 9.70
C THR A 568 -27.39 50.76 9.38
N THR A 569 -27.25 49.96 10.45
CA THR A 569 -27.82 48.60 10.66
C THR A 569 -27.71 47.58 9.52
N GLY A 570 -26.56 46.89 9.46
CA GLY A 570 -26.40 45.59 8.83
C GLY A 570 -25.75 44.63 9.83
N THR A 571 -26.43 43.54 10.14
CA THR A 571 -25.96 42.47 11.04
C THR A 571 -24.58 41.98 10.59
N SER A 572 -23.61 42.15 11.48
CA SER A 572 -22.19 41.87 11.33
C SER A 572 -21.90 40.48 10.71
N LEU A 573 -21.53 40.45 9.44
CA LEU A 573 -20.65 39.39 8.89
C LEU A 573 -19.19 39.85 9.03
N ALA A 574 -18.35 38.91 9.46
CA ALA A 574 -16.89 38.95 9.59
C ALA A 574 -16.32 39.57 10.88
N GLY A 575 -15.73 38.69 11.70
CA GLY A 575 -14.81 39.09 12.76
C GLY A 575 -14.55 38.01 13.79
N ARG A 576 -13.80 36.95 13.42
CA ARG A 576 -12.91 36.24 14.36
C ARG A 576 -11.99 35.26 13.63
N THR A 577 -10.72 35.61 13.59
CA THR A 577 -9.59 34.68 13.56
C THR A 577 -9.59 33.85 14.85
N GLY A 578 -9.88 32.55 14.77
CA GLY A 578 -9.78 31.64 15.91
C GLY A 578 -10.60 30.37 15.74
N GLU A 579 -9.92 29.21 15.70
CA GLU A 579 -10.45 27.83 15.66
C GLU A 579 -11.48 27.47 14.57
N PRO A 580 -11.55 26.20 14.10
CA PRO A 580 -12.69 25.76 13.32
C PRO A 580 -13.94 25.87 14.21
N THR A 581 -14.85 26.78 13.87
CA THR A 581 -16.14 26.89 14.57
C THR A 581 -16.88 25.58 14.34
N ARG A 582 -17.01 24.76 15.39
CA ARG A 582 -17.78 23.51 15.35
C ARG A 582 -19.22 23.84 14.93
N LEU A 583 -19.74 23.14 13.92
CA LEU A 583 -21.14 23.25 13.51
C LEU A 583 -22.05 23.02 14.72
N ASP A 584 -22.96 23.95 14.99
CA ASP A 584 -24.04 23.75 15.95
C ASP A 584 -25.24 23.14 15.23
N LEU A 585 -25.25 21.82 15.15
CA LEU A 585 -26.30 21.05 14.50
C LEU A 585 -27.62 21.05 15.29
N THR A 586 -27.64 21.61 16.51
CA THR A 586 -28.83 21.69 17.35
C THR A 586 -29.58 23.01 17.23
N ALA A 587 -28.98 24.00 16.57
CA ALA A 587 -29.61 25.27 16.29
C ALA A 587 -30.82 25.10 15.34
N PRO A 588 -31.81 26.02 15.37
CA PRO A 588 -32.89 26.00 14.38
C PRO A 588 -32.40 26.41 12.99
N MET A 589 -33.00 25.84 11.93
CA MET A 589 -32.83 26.33 10.56
C MET A 589 -33.37 27.77 10.41
N SER A 590 -32.85 28.51 9.44
CA SER A 590 -33.29 29.88 9.19
C SER A 590 -34.78 29.92 8.78
N PRO A 591 -35.52 30.99 9.13
CA PRO A 591 -36.90 31.16 8.69
C PRO A 591 -37.03 31.09 7.16
N GLY A 592 -37.98 30.27 6.68
CA GLY A 592 -38.21 30.07 5.25
C GLY A 592 -37.27 29.06 4.57
N TRP A 593 -36.38 28.40 5.32
CA TRP A 593 -35.64 27.24 4.81
C TRP A 593 -36.60 26.10 4.42
N THR A 594 -36.29 25.45 3.30
CA THR A 594 -37.02 24.28 2.81
C THR A 594 -36.04 23.13 2.57
N PRO A 595 -36.36 21.90 3.01
CA PRO A 595 -35.51 20.74 2.76
C PRO A 595 -35.48 20.37 1.27
N TYR A 596 -34.44 19.67 0.86
CA TYR A 596 -34.48 18.90 -0.39
C TYR A 596 -35.57 17.82 -0.28
N ASP A 597 -36.44 17.72 -1.28
CA ASP A 597 -37.48 16.69 -1.31
C ASP A 597 -36.85 15.31 -1.56
N ALA A 598 -36.85 14.47 -0.52
CA ALA A 598 -36.32 13.13 -0.61
C ALA A 598 -37.27 12.14 -1.30
N THR A 599 -38.53 12.49 -1.53
CA THR A 599 -39.50 11.56 -2.11
C THR A 599 -39.11 11.20 -3.54
N LEU A 600 -39.25 9.91 -3.88
CA LEU A 600 -38.92 9.43 -5.22
C LEU A 600 -40.17 8.93 -5.94
N GLU A 601 -40.59 9.68 -6.96
CA GLU A 601 -41.70 9.31 -7.82
C GLU A 601 -41.36 8.07 -8.67
N PRO A 602 -42.36 7.23 -9.03
CA PRO A 602 -42.16 6.08 -9.91
C PRO A 602 -41.45 6.44 -11.22
N ALA A 603 -40.72 5.48 -11.80
CA ALA A 603 -40.06 5.70 -13.08
C ALA A 603 -41.07 6.18 -14.14
N PRO A 604 -40.78 7.29 -14.85
CA PRO A 604 -41.67 7.82 -15.88
C PRO A 604 -41.89 6.78 -16.99
N GLY A 605 -43.05 6.85 -17.65
CA GLY A 605 -43.33 6.04 -18.83
C GLY A 605 -42.47 6.44 -20.04
N GLY A 606 -42.44 5.59 -21.07
CA GLY A 606 -41.62 5.78 -22.27
C GLY A 606 -40.27 5.06 -22.18
N THR A 607 -39.51 5.09 -23.28
CA THR A 607 -38.18 4.46 -23.40
C THR A 607 -37.07 5.47 -23.71
N GLU A 608 -37.41 6.74 -23.84
CA GLU A 608 -36.46 7.83 -24.08
C GLU A 608 -36.84 9.05 -23.22
N HIS A 609 -35.88 9.54 -22.43
CA HIS A 609 -36.05 10.59 -21.43
C HIS A 609 -35.22 11.82 -21.80
N HIS A 610 -35.87 12.96 -22.02
CA HIS A 610 -35.23 14.22 -22.42
C HIS A 610 -35.15 15.16 -21.24
N ILE A 611 -33.93 15.56 -20.86
CA ILE A 611 -33.68 16.27 -19.60
C ILE A 611 -32.77 17.46 -19.88
N GLU A 612 -33.08 18.64 -19.33
CA GLU A 612 -32.15 19.77 -19.29
C GLU A 612 -31.53 19.86 -17.89
N LEU A 613 -30.21 19.74 -17.82
CA LEU A 613 -29.44 20.01 -16.61
C LEU A 613 -28.68 21.33 -16.77
N ARG A 614 -28.86 22.24 -15.81
CA ARG A 614 -28.23 23.56 -15.83
C ARG A 614 -27.26 23.71 -14.67
N ALA A 615 -25.97 23.90 -14.95
CA ALA A 615 -25.00 24.24 -13.92
C ALA A 615 -25.19 25.69 -13.46
N ASP A 616 -25.09 25.93 -12.15
CA ASP A 616 -25.07 27.26 -11.51
C ASP A 616 -24.11 27.22 -10.32
N ASP A 617 -23.13 28.13 -10.31
CA ASP A 617 -22.07 28.29 -9.31
C ASP A 617 -22.27 29.53 -8.41
N THR A 618 -23.42 30.19 -8.52
CA THR A 618 -23.75 31.44 -7.79
C THR A 618 -24.77 31.25 -6.67
N ALA A 619 -25.43 30.08 -6.62
CA ALA A 619 -26.46 29.76 -5.63
C ALA A 619 -25.93 29.83 -4.20
N VAL A 620 -26.73 30.38 -3.27
CA VAL A 620 -26.41 30.43 -1.83
C VAL A 620 -27.47 29.67 -1.06
N GLN A 621 -27.08 28.54 -0.46
CA GLN A 621 -27.95 27.66 0.30
C GLN A 621 -27.55 27.62 1.77
N GLU A 622 -28.51 27.29 2.63
CA GLU A 622 -28.24 26.95 4.03
C GLU A 622 -27.86 25.47 4.10
N VAL A 623 -26.60 25.20 4.46
CA VAL A 623 -25.97 23.87 4.37
C VAL A 623 -25.85 23.17 5.72
N ALA A 624 -26.09 23.91 6.79
CA ALA A 624 -26.25 23.46 8.18
C ALA A 624 -27.06 24.53 8.93
N PRO A 625 -27.64 24.25 10.11
CA PRO A 625 -28.41 25.24 10.86
C PRO A 625 -27.67 26.57 11.04
N GLY A 626 -28.25 27.66 10.53
CA GLY A 626 -27.69 29.01 10.61
C GLY A 626 -26.45 29.26 9.75
N VAL A 627 -26.02 28.30 8.93
CA VAL A 627 -24.82 28.39 8.09
C VAL A 627 -25.20 28.41 6.62
N ARG A 628 -25.02 29.57 5.98
CA ARG A 628 -25.22 29.75 4.54
C ARG A 628 -23.89 29.87 3.82
N GLN A 629 -23.75 29.19 2.68
CA GLN A 629 -22.60 29.33 1.80
C GLN A 629 -23.01 29.28 0.33
N ARG A 630 -22.12 29.77 -0.52
CA ARG A 630 -22.23 29.54 -1.96
C ARG A 630 -22.00 28.07 -2.25
N VAL A 631 -22.82 27.51 -3.14
CA VAL A 631 -22.77 26.11 -3.59
C VAL A 631 -22.81 26.07 -5.10
N TRP A 632 -22.34 24.97 -5.68
CA TRP A 632 -22.36 24.72 -7.11
C TRP A 632 -23.35 23.60 -7.38
N THR A 633 -24.32 23.85 -8.26
CA THR A 633 -25.53 23.02 -8.35
C THR A 633 -25.78 22.59 -9.79
N PHE A 634 -26.60 21.55 -9.92
CA PHE A 634 -27.39 21.32 -11.12
C PHE A 634 -28.83 21.73 -10.82
N ASN A 635 -29.41 22.61 -11.63
CA ASN A 635 -30.79 23.11 -11.50
C ASN A 635 -31.10 23.77 -10.14
N GLY A 636 -30.11 24.41 -9.52
CA GLY A 636 -30.31 25.22 -8.31
C GLY A 636 -30.35 24.45 -6.99
N THR A 637 -30.24 23.12 -7.01
CA THR A 637 -30.29 22.26 -5.81
C THR A 637 -28.99 21.49 -5.59
N MET A 638 -28.72 21.12 -4.33
CA MET A 638 -27.66 20.19 -3.93
C MET A 638 -28.32 19.07 -3.11
N PRO A 639 -28.33 17.80 -3.56
CA PRO A 639 -27.91 17.30 -4.88
C PRO A 639 -28.72 17.91 -6.03
N GLY A 640 -28.25 17.70 -7.26
CA GLY A 640 -29.03 17.98 -8.47
C GLY A 640 -30.24 17.07 -8.66
N PRO A 641 -31.10 17.34 -9.65
CA PRO A 641 -32.31 16.56 -9.93
C PRO A 641 -32.05 15.07 -10.05
N VAL A 642 -33.00 14.25 -9.59
CA VAL A 642 -32.94 12.80 -9.78
C VAL A 642 -33.37 12.45 -11.20
N LEU A 643 -32.56 11.65 -11.89
CA LEU A 643 -32.94 11.06 -13.18
C LEU A 643 -33.43 9.65 -12.91
N ARG A 644 -34.67 9.30 -13.28
CA ARG A 644 -35.19 7.94 -13.07
C ARG A 644 -35.66 7.31 -14.37
N GLY A 645 -35.39 6.03 -14.54
CA GLY A 645 -35.85 5.23 -15.68
C GLY A 645 -35.70 3.73 -15.41
N LYS A 646 -35.86 2.93 -16.44
CA LYS A 646 -35.76 1.46 -16.40
C LYS A 646 -34.58 0.96 -17.24
N VAL A 647 -34.17 -0.28 -16.97
CA VAL A 647 -33.15 -0.95 -17.80
C VAL A 647 -33.58 -0.95 -19.27
N GLY A 648 -32.71 -0.42 -20.13
CA GLY A 648 -32.92 -0.29 -21.56
C GLY A 648 -33.36 1.11 -22.02
N ASP A 649 -33.79 1.98 -21.12
CA ASP A 649 -34.19 3.34 -21.45
C ASP A 649 -32.99 4.18 -21.93
N VAL A 650 -33.27 5.19 -22.74
CA VAL A 650 -32.26 6.12 -23.25
C VAL A 650 -32.45 7.50 -22.63
N PHE A 651 -31.39 8.03 -22.01
CA PHE A 651 -31.36 9.39 -21.51
C PHE A 651 -30.71 10.31 -22.53
N VAL A 652 -31.38 11.41 -22.86
CA VAL A 652 -30.89 12.50 -23.71
C VAL A 652 -30.82 13.75 -22.85
N VAL A 653 -29.64 14.01 -22.29
CA VAL A 653 -29.41 15.13 -21.38
C VAL A 653 -28.81 16.30 -22.15
N THR A 654 -29.51 17.43 -22.18
CA THR A 654 -28.97 18.72 -22.59
C THR A 654 -28.34 19.38 -21.36
N PHE A 655 -27.01 19.40 -21.30
CA PHE A 655 -26.28 20.06 -20.24
C PHE A 655 -25.95 21.50 -20.66
N VAL A 656 -26.42 22.47 -19.88
CA VAL A 656 -26.22 23.91 -20.10
C VAL A 656 -25.36 24.46 -18.98
N ASN A 657 -24.29 25.17 -19.33
CA ASN A 657 -23.52 25.90 -18.35
C ASN A 657 -24.12 27.31 -18.14
N GLY A 658 -24.89 27.48 -17.07
CA GLY A 658 -25.45 28.77 -16.66
C GLY A 658 -24.62 29.52 -15.62
N GLY A 659 -23.49 28.96 -15.20
CA GLY A 659 -22.61 29.52 -14.18
C GLY A 659 -21.60 30.53 -14.73
N THR A 660 -20.64 30.91 -13.89
CA THR A 660 -19.58 31.87 -14.16
C THR A 660 -18.24 31.22 -14.52
N MET A 661 -18.07 29.93 -14.24
CA MET A 661 -16.88 29.15 -14.58
C MET A 661 -17.18 27.94 -15.49
N GLY A 662 -16.12 27.25 -15.93
CA GLY A 662 -16.27 26.01 -16.71
C GLY A 662 -16.88 24.87 -15.88
N HIS A 663 -17.84 24.17 -16.47
CA HIS A 663 -18.46 22.98 -15.87
C HIS A 663 -18.60 21.85 -16.89
N GLY A 664 -18.68 20.62 -16.40
CA GLY A 664 -18.86 19.41 -17.20
C GLY A 664 -19.88 18.49 -16.53
N ILE A 665 -20.15 17.34 -17.12
CA ILE A 665 -21.09 16.36 -16.59
C ILE A 665 -20.64 14.94 -16.93
N ASP A 666 -20.68 14.05 -15.94
CA ASP A 666 -20.41 12.63 -16.04
C ASP A 666 -21.57 11.84 -15.40
N PHE A 667 -22.01 10.79 -16.08
CA PHE A 667 -23.08 9.88 -15.65
C PHE A 667 -22.53 8.47 -15.55
N HIS A 668 -22.48 7.89 -14.35
CA HIS A 668 -21.95 6.53 -14.17
C HIS A 668 -22.87 5.46 -14.74
N ALA A 669 -24.15 5.77 -14.94
CA ALA A 669 -25.12 4.92 -15.63
C ALA A 669 -24.87 4.81 -17.16
N GLY A 670 -24.03 5.68 -17.72
CA GLY A 670 -23.78 5.78 -19.16
C GLY A 670 -22.47 5.15 -19.61
N ALA A 671 -22.53 4.31 -20.65
CA ALA A 671 -21.35 3.72 -21.30
C ALA A 671 -21.01 4.46 -22.61
N VAL A 672 -20.39 5.64 -22.51
CA VAL A 672 -19.94 6.42 -23.67
C VAL A 672 -18.49 6.86 -23.52
N ALA A 673 -17.81 7.13 -24.63
CA ALA A 673 -16.43 7.63 -24.60
C ALA A 673 -16.38 9.03 -23.96
N PRO A 674 -15.44 9.30 -23.03
CA PRO A 674 -15.41 10.55 -22.28
C PRO A 674 -15.05 11.77 -23.14
N ASP A 675 -14.22 11.60 -24.17
CA ASP A 675 -13.64 12.67 -24.99
C ASP A 675 -14.69 13.60 -25.64
N GLY A 676 -15.92 13.11 -25.82
CA GLY A 676 -17.03 13.89 -26.36
C GLY A 676 -17.82 14.60 -25.25
N PRO A 677 -18.83 13.92 -24.64
CA PRO A 677 -19.80 14.57 -23.77
C PRO A 677 -19.30 14.91 -22.35
N MET A 678 -18.21 14.30 -21.87
CA MET A 678 -17.70 14.53 -20.51
C MET A 678 -16.66 15.65 -20.42
N ARG A 679 -16.54 16.49 -21.45
CA ARG A 679 -15.63 17.65 -21.47
C ARG A 679 -16.22 18.86 -20.72
N THR A 680 -15.34 19.74 -20.26
CA THR A 680 -15.74 21.07 -19.76
C THR A 680 -16.32 21.92 -20.89
N ILE A 681 -17.45 22.58 -20.62
CA ILE A 681 -18.04 23.64 -21.43
C ILE A 681 -17.97 24.97 -20.68
N GLN A 682 -17.79 26.05 -21.42
CA GLN A 682 -17.68 27.41 -20.88
C GLN A 682 -19.05 28.00 -20.53
N PRO A 683 -19.12 29.06 -19.71
CA PRO A 683 -20.35 29.79 -19.45
C PRO A 683 -21.14 30.13 -20.73
N GLY A 684 -22.45 29.86 -20.72
CA GLY A 684 -23.36 30.09 -21.84
C GLY A 684 -23.37 28.99 -22.91
N GLU A 685 -22.44 28.04 -22.87
CA GLU A 685 -22.41 26.89 -23.77
C GLU A 685 -23.40 25.80 -23.34
N ARG A 686 -23.69 24.89 -24.28
CA ARG A 686 -24.47 23.68 -24.04
C ARG A 686 -23.88 22.48 -24.77
N LEU A 687 -24.06 21.29 -24.21
CA LEU A 687 -23.73 20.02 -24.85
C LEU A 687 -24.87 19.03 -24.67
N THR A 688 -24.99 18.05 -25.57
CA THR A 688 -25.95 16.95 -25.43
C THR A 688 -25.20 15.66 -25.11
N TYR A 689 -25.57 15.02 -23.99
CA TYR A 689 -25.10 13.72 -23.56
C TYR A 689 -26.24 12.72 -23.76
N ARG A 690 -26.07 11.76 -24.68
CA ARG A 690 -27.01 10.64 -24.86
C ARG A 690 -26.39 9.32 -24.36
N PHE A 691 -27.07 8.59 -23.48
CA PHE A 691 -26.68 7.24 -23.06
C PHE A 691 -27.87 6.30 -22.88
N ARG A 692 -27.64 4.99 -23.06
CA ARG A 692 -28.62 3.95 -22.72
C ARG A 692 -28.30 3.41 -21.32
N ALA A 693 -29.31 3.29 -20.46
CA ALA A 693 -29.19 2.70 -19.14
C ALA A 693 -29.22 1.17 -19.23
N ASP A 694 -28.07 0.57 -19.49
CA ASP A 694 -27.94 -0.88 -19.69
C ASP A 694 -28.08 -1.71 -18.41
N PHE A 695 -27.88 -1.10 -17.25
CA PHE A 695 -27.79 -1.77 -15.97
C PHE A 695 -28.62 -1.06 -14.91
N ALA A 696 -29.34 -1.87 -14.12
CA ALA A 696 -30.08 -1.39 -12.96
C ALA A 696 -29.14 -0.95 -11.84
N GLY A 697 -29.55 0.05 -11.07
CA GLY A 697 -28.73 0.61 -10.00
C GLY A 697 -29.15 2.01 -9.58
N ALA A 698 -28.59 2.45 -8.45
CA ALA A 698 -28.51 3.87 -8.13
C ALA A 698 -27.09 4.33 -8.47
N TRP A 699 -26.99 5.23 -9.44
CA TRP A 699 -25.73 5.64 -10.04
C TRP A 699 -25.46 7.10 -9.70
N LEU A 700 -24.21 7.42 -9.40
CA LEU A 700 -23.79 8.81 -9.26
C LEU A 700 -23.74 9.48 -10.64
N TYR A 701 -24.13 10.75 -10.68
CA TYR A 701 -23.66 11.67 -11.71
C TYR A 701 -23.04 12.89 -11.04
N HIS A 702 -22.03 13.49 -11.66
CA HIS A 702 -21.33 14.63 -11.10
C HIS A 702 -20.66 15.49 -12.17
N CYS A 703 -20.15 16.66 -11.78
CA CYS A 703 -19.34 17.48 -12.67
C CYS A 703 -18.02 16.78 -13.04
N SER A 704 -17.64 16.83 -14.32
CA SER A 704 -16.40 16.24 -14.85
C SER A 704 -15.25 17.26 -15.02
N THR A 705 -15.44 18.51 -14.59
CA THR A 705 -14.40 19.55 -14.69
C THR A 705 -13.37 19.43 -13.57
N MET A 706 -12.10 19.60 -13.91
CA MET A 706 -11.00 19.54 -12.96
C MET A 706 -10.83 20.85 -12.17
N PRO A 707 -10.52 20.79 -10.86
CA PRO A 707 -10.42 19.60 -10.02
C PRO A 707 -11.80 19.06 -9.62
N MET A 708 -12.13 17.82 -10.00
CA MET A 708 -13.47 17.25 -9.78
C MET A 708 -13.86 17.20 -8.30
N THR A 709 -12.91 16.96 -7.40
CA THR A 709 -13.14 16.96 -5.95
C THR A 709 -13.70 18.30 -5.46
N GLN A 710 -13.27 19.41 -6.05
CA GLN A 710 -13.78 20.74 -5.75
C GLN A 710 -15.23 20.89 -6.22
N HIS A 711 -15.54 20.43 -7.44
CA HIS A 711 -16.89 20.55 -7.97
C HIS A 711 -17.90 19.68 -7.21
N ILE A 712 -17.52 18.45 -6.87
CA ILE A 712 -18.35 17.53 -6.07
C ILE A 712 -18.54 18.09 -4.66
N ALA A 713 -17.46 18.53 -3.99
CA ALA A 713 -17.55 19.08 -2.63
C ALA A 713 -18.45 20.33 -2.53
N ASN A 714 -18.57 21.11 -3.59
CA ASN A 714 -19.45 22.29 -3.62
C ASN A 714 -20.89 21.97 -4.01
N GLY A 715 -21.22 20.73 -4.37
CA GLY A 715 -22.61 20.30 -4.59
C GLY A 715 -22.95 19.76 -5.97
N MET A 716 -22.01 19.69 -6.90
CA MET A 716 -22.29 19.25 -8.27
C MET A 716 -22.30 17.73 -8.39
N TYR A 717 -23.29 17.11 -7.74
CA TYR A 717 -23.57 15.68 -7.79
C TYR A 717 -25.08 15.41 -7.73
N GLY A 718 -25.51 14.24 -8.20
CA GLY A 718 -26.88 13.75 -8.06
C GLY A 718 -26.98 12.27 -8.40
N ALA A 719 -28.20 11.75 -8.52
CA ALA A 719 -28.43 10.33 -8.76
C ALA A 719 -29.18 10.04 -10.07
N VAL A 720 -28.76 8.98 -10.76
CA VAL A 720 -29.55 8.28 -11.77
C VAL A 720 -30.06 6.98 -11.17
N ILE A 721 -31.38 6.82 -11.07
CA ILE A 721 -32.03 5.60 -10.58
C ILE A 721 -32.53 4.80 -11.78
N VAL A 722 -31.98 3.61 -11.96
CA VAL A 722 -32.40 2.66 -13.00
C VAL A 722 -33.04 1.48 -12.32
N ASP A 723 -34.37 1.38 -12.41
CA ASP A 723 -35.15 0.33 -11.75
C ASP A 723 -34.71 -1.05 -12.28
N PRO A 724 -34.44 -2.04 -11.39
CA PRO A 724 -34.23 -3.41 -11.82
C PRO A 724 -35.50 -4.01 -12.43
N PRO A 725 -35.36 -5.01 -13.31
CA PRO A 725 -36.50 -5.78 -13.78
C PRO A 725 -37.31 -6.32 -12.60
N ASP A 726 -38.64 -6.22 -12.71
CA ASP A 726 -39.59 -6.71 -11.71
C ASP A 726 -39.41 -6.11 -10.29
N LEU A 727 -38.96 -4.86 -10.20
CA LEU A 727 -38.87 -4.12 -8.93
C LEU A 727 -40.23 -4.11 -8.21
N PRO A 728 -40.37 -4.74 -7.02
CA PRO A 728 -41.64 -4.79 -6.32
C PRO A 728 -42.12 -3.40 -5.91
N ALA A 729 -43.44 -3.18 -5.92
CA ALA A 729 -44.03 -1.95 -5.40
C ALA A 729 -43.83 -1.87 -3.87
N VAL A 730 -43.62 -0.64 -3.40
CA VAL A 730 -43.56 -0.27 -1.98
C VAL A 730 -44.51 0.89 -1.75
N ASP A 731 -44.85 1.16 -0.49
CA ASP A 731 -45.78 2.25 -0.17
C ASP A 731 -45.11 3.63 -0.31
N ARG A 732 -43.80 3.72 -0.01
CA ARG A 732 -43.01 4.95 -0.15
C ARG A 732 -41.59 4.70 -0.61
N GLU A 733 -41.07 5.59 -1.45
CA GLU A 733 -39.66 5.60 -1.85
C GLU A 733 -39.01 6.94 -1.45
N TYR A 734 -37.80 6.85 -0.90
CA TYR A 734 -36.95 7.98 -0.59
C TYR A 734 -35.58 7.84 -1.24
N LEU A 735 -34.93 8.94 -1.58
CA LEU A 735 -33.53 8.99 -2.00
C LEU A 735 -32.70 9.81 -1.02
N LEU A 736 -31.61 9.22 -0.51
CA LEU A 736 -30.62 9.89 0.32
C LEU A 736 -29.26 9.86 -0.39
N VAL A 737 -28.79 11.02 -0.84
CA VAL A 737 -27.46 11.22 -1.42
C VAL A 737 -26.56 11.79 -0.34
N GLN A 738 -25.50 11.07 0.01
CA GLN A 738 -24.55 11.49 1.03
C GLN A 738 -23.42 12.32 0.43
N GLY A 739 -23.19 13.50 1.00
CA GLY A 739 -22.08 14.39 0.64
C GLY A 739 -21.28 14.88 1.85
N GLU A 740 -20.12 15.47 1.57
CA GLU A 740 -19.24 16.10 2.55
C GLU A 740 -19.36 17.63 2.49
N LEU A 741 -19.34 18.27 3.66
CA LEU A 741 -19.44 19.72 3.80
C LEU A 741 -18.05 20.33 4.07
N TYR A 742 -17.65 21.29 3.25
CA TYR A 742 -16.39 22.06 3.42
C TYR A 742 -16.69 23.56 3.48
N LEU A 743 -16.67 24.14 4.67
CA LEU A 743 -17.09 25.52 4.95
C LEU A 743 -16.03 26.56 4.60
N ALA A 744 -16.09 27.11 3.40
CA ALA A 744 -15.41 28.34 3.03
C ALA A 744 -15.94 28.79 1.67
N GLU A 745 -15.48 29.95 1.20
CA GLU A 745 -15.78 30.39 -0.15
C GLU A 745 -15.35 29.33 -1.19
N PRO A 746 -16.26 28.86 -2.05
CA PRO A 746 -15.93 27.93 -3.13
C PRO A 746 -14.74 28.37 -3.97
N GLY A 747 -13.77 27.47 -4.14
CA GLY A 747 -12.53 27.74 -4.89
C GLY A 747 -11.47 28.51 -4.10
N SER A 748 -11.74 28.91 -2.86
CA SER A 748 -10.72 29.49 -1.97
C SER A 748 -9.68 28.45 -1.56
N GLU A 749 -8.45 28.90 -1.31
CA GLU A 749 -7.36 28.01 -0.88
C GLU A 749 -7.63 27.36 0.49
N ALA A 750 -8.42 28.02 1.35
CA ALA A 750 -8.86 27.44 2.62
C ALA A 750 -9.77 26.22 2.40
N GLN A 751 -10.76 26.33 1.51
CA GLN A 751 -11.65 25.22 1.18
C GLN A 751 -10.90 24.11 0.43
N ALA A 752 -10.14 24.47 -0.60
CA ALA A 752 -9.36 23.54 -1.40
C ALA A 752 -8.31 22.80 -0.55
N GLY A 753 -7.73 23.48 0.44
CA GLY A 753 -6.84 22.89 1.43
C GLY A 753 -7.52 21.79 2.26
N ARG A 754 -8.71 22.06 2.80
CA ARG A 754 -9.49 21.05 3.55
C ARG A 754 -9.93 19.87 2.68
N ILE A 755 -10.39 20.14 1.45
CA ILE A 755 -10.74 19.09 0.48
C ILE A 755 -9.54 18.19 0.19
N ARG A 756 -8.35 18.75 -0.07
CA ARG A 756 -7.12 17.96 -0.33
C ARG A 756 -6.65 17.16 0.90
N GLN A 757 -6.91 17.65 2.10
CA GLN A 757 -6.52 16.99 3.35
C GLN A 757 -7.55 15.95 3.81
N GLY A 758 -8.74 15.91 3.21
CA GLY A 758 -9.83 15.04 3.64
C GLY A 758 -10.37 15.43 5.02
N THR A 759 -10.43 16.74 5.30
CA THR A 759 -10.90 17.30 6.58
C THR A 759 -12.20 18.07 6.40
N PRO A 760 -13.34 17.38 6.13
CA PRO A 760 -14.64 18.04 6.03
C PRO A 760 -15.08 18.61 7.38
N ASP A 761 -15.81 19.71 7.31
CA ASP A 761 -16.41 20.40 8.44
C ASP A 761 -17.72 19.72 8.90
N GLY A 762 -18.35 18.92 8.03
CA GLY A 762 -19.52 18.10 8.34
C GLY A 762 -19.88 17.12 7.22
N TRP A 763 -20.98 16.38 7.41
CA TRP A 763 -21.58 15.50 6.42
C TRP A 763 -23.07 15.78 6.33
N MET A 764 -23.67 15.40 5.20
CA MET A 764 -25.06 15.74 4.91
C MET A 764 -25.74 14.65 4.10
N PHE A 765 -27.01 14.43 4.40
CA PHE A 765 -27.94 13.82 3.46
C PHE A 765 -28.63 14.94 2.68
N ASN A 766 -28.64 14.81 1.36
CA ASN A 766 -29.33 15.72 0.45
C ASN A 766 -29.00 17.21 0.67
N GLY A 767 -27.71 17.52 0.86
CA GLY A 767 -27.19 18.89 0.80
C GLY A 767 -27.33 19.74 2.07
N THR A 768 -27.94 19.23 3.15
CA THR A 768 -28.03 19.96 4.43
C THR A 768 -27.67 19.06 5.61
N ALA A 769 -26.62 19.42 6.35
CA ALA A 769 -26.24 18.74 7.59
C ALA A 769 -27.38 18.88 8.61
N ALA A 770 -27.81 17.76 9.19
CA ALA A 770 -28.97 17.65 10.08
C ALA A 770 -30.31 18.19 9.51
N GLY A 771 -30.42 18.38 8.19
CA GLY A 771 -31.64 18.97 7.59
C GLY A 771 -32.91 18.16 7.90
N TYR A 772 -32.82 16.84 7.83
CA TYR A 772 -33.95 15.95 8.11
C TYR A 772 -34.27 15.76 9.60
N ASP A 773 -33.50 16.34 10.52
CA ASP A 773 -33.91 16.50 11.91
C ASP A 773 -34.99 17.57 12.04
N HIS A 774 -34.89 18.64 11.23
CA HIS A 774 -35.83 19.76 11.21
C HIS A 774 -36.99 19.54 10.26
N ALA A 775 -36.83 18.68 9.25
CA ALA A 775 -37.89 18.25 8.34
C ALA A 775 -37.95 16.72 8.23
N PRO A 776 -38.51 16.02 9.24
CA PRO A 776 -38.54 14.56 9.24
C PRO A 776 -39.26 13.96 8.02
N LEU A 777 -38.67 12.88 7.50
CA LEU A 777 -39.27 12.02 6.48
C LEU A 777 -40.54 11.36 7.03
N ARG A 778 -41.55 11.10 6.20
CA ARG A 778 -42.87 10.64 6.68
C ARG A 778 -43.17 9.20 6.29
N ALA A 779 -43.71 8.41 7.21
CA ALA A 779 -44.23 7.09 6.92
C ALA A 779 -45.39 6.74 7.86
N GLY A 780 -46.14 5.69 7.54
CA GLY A 780 -47.13 5.08 8.42
C GLY A 780 -46.63 3.76 9.00
N ALA A 781 -47.08 3.41 10.20
CA ALA A 781 -46.81 2.09 10.77
C ALA A 781 -47.37 0.99 9.85
N GLY A 782 -46.56 -0.03 9.56
CA GLY A 782 -46.89 -1.11 8.64
C GLY A 782 -46.74 -0.76 7.14
N GLU A 783 -46.34 0.46 6.79
CA GLU A 783 -45.94 0.81 5.41
C GLU A 783 -44.56 0.24 5.10
N ARG A 784 -44.39 -0.27 3.88
CA ARG A 784 -43.10 -0.65 3.32
C ARG A 784 -42.43 0.57 2.70
N VAL A 785 -41.24 0.87 3.20
CA VAL A 785 -40.43 2.00 2.76
C VAL A 785 -39.18 1.47 2.06
N ARG A 786 -38.88 1.99 0.87
CA ARG A 786 -37.58 1.81 0.20
C ARG A 786 -36.77 3.09 0.29
N ILE A 787 -35.53 2.96 0.75
CA ILE A 787 -34.57 4.06 0.83
C ILE A 787 -33.47 3.77 -0.19
N TRP A 788 -33.50 4.49 -1.31
CA TRP A 788 -32.40 4.56 -2.26
C TRP A 788 -31.28 5.42 -1.67
N ALA A 789 -30.03 5.02 -1.90
CA ALA A 789 -28.87 5.74 -1.41
C ALA A 789 -27.73 5.78 -2.42
N VAL A 790 -27.03 6.91 -2.46
CA VAL A 790 -25.81 7.12 -3.26
C VAL A 790 -24.77 7.82 -2.39
N ALA A 791 -23.56 7.28 -2.31
CA ALA A 791 -22.44 7.92 -1.63
C ALA A 791 -21.68 8.84 -2.61
N ALA A 792 -22.03 10.12 -2.68
CA ALA A 792 -21.42 11.05 -3.63
C ALA A 792 -19.98 11.45 -3.27
N GLY A 793 -19.64 11.52 -1.98
CA GLY A 793 -18.29 11.84 -1.50
C GLY A 793 -18.01 13.35 -1.39
N PRO A 794 -16.82 13.84 -1.79
CA PRO A 794 -15.89 13.23 -2.75
C PRO A 794 -14.97 12.12 -2.21
N SER A 795 -14.84 11.92 -0.89
CA SER A 795 -13.85 11.00 -0.32
C SER A 795 -14.44 9.90 0.58
N SER A 796 -15.64 10.10 1.13
CA SER A 796 -16.28 9.26 2.14
C SER A 796 -17.40 8.42 1.55
N GLY A 797 -17.50 7.18 2.00
CA GLY A 797 -18.67 6.33 1.79
C GLY A 797 -19.73 6.55 2.87
N THR A 798 -20.86 5.84 2.77
CA THR A 798 -21.92 5.83 3.80
C THR A 798 -22.10 4.44 4.41
N ALA A 799 -22.42 4.39 5.70
CA ALA A 799 -22.95 3.20 6.37
C ALA A 799 -24.41 3.46 6.78
N LEU A 800 -25.33 3.55 5.81
CA LEU A 800 -26.72 3.93 6.05
C LEU A 800 -27.42 2.95 7.01
N HIS A 801 -27.99 3.49 8.08
CA HIS A 801 -28.67 2.74 9.12
C HIS A 801 -29.96 3.46 9.53
N VAL A 802 -31.01 2.68 9.81
CA VAL A 802 -32.23 3.18 10.47
C VAL A 802 -32.33 2.55 11.86
N VAL A 803 -32.22 3.40 12.88
CA VAL A 803 -32.25 2.96 14.28
C VAL A 803 -33.66 2.47 14.61
N GLY A 804 -33.77 1.24 15.11
CA GLY A 804 -35.04 0.64 15.53
C GLY A 804 -35.81 -0.10 14.44
N ALA A 805 -35.34 -0.10 13.18
CA ALA A 805 -35.97 -0.84 12.09
C ALA A 805 -34.91 -1.55 11.21
N PRO A 806 -34.79 -2.89 11.27
CA PRO A 806 -33.86 -3.62 10.42
C PRO A 806 -34.35 -3.67 8.96
N PHE A 807 -33.41 -3.80 8.03
CA PHE A 807 -33.70 -3.99 6.62
C PHE A 807 -33.99 -5.46 6.32
N ASP A 808 -35.08 -5.72 5.61
CA ASP A 808 -35.42 -7.06 5.11
C ASP A 808 -35.05 -7.26 3.63
N THR A 809 -34.68 -6.18 2.95
CA THR A 809 -34.23 -6.20 1.55
C THR A 809 -33.07 -5.23 1.40
N VAL A 810 -32.00 -5.66 0.73
CA VAL A 810 -30.82 -4.84 0.43
C VAL A 810 -30.37 -5.12 -0.99
N TYR A 811 -30.28 -4.06 -1.78
CA TYR A 811 -29.75 -4.06 -3.14
C TYR A 811 -28.56 -3.11 -3.20
N LYS A 812 -27.42 -3.58 -3.69
CA LYS A 812 -26.17 -2.83 -3.72
C LYS A 812 -25.45 -3.09 -5.03
N GLU A 813 -25.02 -2.03 -5.71
CA GLU A 813 -24.17 -2.10 -6.91
C GLU A 813 -24.68 -3.06 -7.99
N GLY A 814 -25.99 -3.02 -8.25
CA GLY A 814 -26.61 -3.84 -9.28
C GLY A 814 -27.10 -5.23 -8.82
N ALA A 815 -26.89 -5.61 -7.55
CA ALA A 815 -27.23 -6.95 -7.04
C ALA A 815 -28.00 -6.93 -5.71
N TYR A 816 -28.96 -7.85 -5.57
CA TYR A 816 -29.60 -8.12 -4.27
C TYR A 816 -28.62 -8.87 -3.36
N VAL A 817 -28.34 -8.28 -2.21
CA VAL A 817 -27.59 -8.91 -1.10
C VAL A 817 -28.56 -9.60 -0.14
N LEU A 818 -29.77 -9.07 -0.02
CA LEU A 818 -30.86 -9.61 0.79
C LEU A 818 -32.20 -9.35 0.08
N ARG A 819 -33.11 -10.33 0.10
CA ARG A 819 -34.48 -10.19 -0.41
C ARG A 819 -35.48 -10.41 0.73
N LYS A 820 -36.64 -9.76 0.64
CA LYS A 820 -37.75 -9.84 1.62
C LYS A 820 -38.10 -11.24 2.16
N ASN A 821 -38.00 -12.28 1.32
CA ASN A 821 -38.40 -13.65 1.71
C ASN A 821 -37.23 -14.48 2.26
N ASP A 822 -36.04 -13.90 2.35
CA ASP A 822 -34.89 -14.54 2.96
C ASP A 822 -35.07 -14.60 4.48
N PRO A 823 -34.54 -15.63 5.17
CA PRO A 823 -34.70 -15.77 6.62
C PRO A 823 -33.84 -14.80 7.45
N GLY A 824 -33.03 -13.95 6.80
CA GLY A 824 -32.08 -13.03 7.44
C GLY A 824 -32.54 -11.57 7.39
N GLY A 825 -31.82 -10.70 8.10
CA GLY A 825 -32.00 -9.25 8.07
C GLY A 825 -30.66 -8.54 7.97
N ALA A 826 -30.67 -7.30 7.50
CA ALA A 826 -29.50 -6.43 7.44
C ALA A 826 -29.71 -5.19 8.31
N GLN A 827 -28.62 -4.74 8.94
CA GLN A 827 -28.65 -3.56 9.81
C GLN A 827 -28.16 -2.30 9.10
N VAL A 828 -27.31 -2.45 8.08
CA VAL A 828 -26.60 -1.34 7.43
C VAL A 828 -26.54 -1.63 5.92
N LEU A 829 -26.75 -0.58 5.11
CA LEU A 829 -26.35 -0.55 3.71
C LEU A 829 -25.02 0.20 3.62
N ASP A 830 -23.92 -0.54 3.48
CA ASP A 830 -22.58 0.03 3.35
C ASP A 830 -22.30 0.37 1.88
N LEU A 831 -21.86 1.60 1.61
CA LEU A 831 -21.54 2.09 0.27
C LEU A 831 -20.18 2.79 0.33
N ALA A 832 -19.22 2.36 -0.49
CA ALA A 832 -17.99 3.13 -0.72
C ALA A 832 -18.29 4.40 -1.54
N PRO A 833 -17.38 5.37 -1.64
CA PRO A 833 -17.58 6.53 -2.53
C PRO A 833 -17.94 6.08 -3.95
N ALA A 834 -18.89 6.80 -4.56
CA ALA A 834 -19.52 6.52 -5.85
C ALA A 834 -20.41 5.26 -5.93
N GLN A 835 -20.59 4.51 -4.84
CA GLN A 835 -21.51 3.37 -4.82
C GLN A 835 -22.95 3.78 -4.52
N GLY A 836 -23.89 2.97 -5.00
CA GLY A 836 -25.30 3.16 -4.73
C GLY A 836 -26.11 1.86 -4.59
N GLY A 837 -27.31 2.00 -4.06
CA GLY A 837 -28.21 0.88 -3.80
C GLY A 837 -29.53 1.31 -3.19
N PHE A 838 -30.28 0.35 -2.64
CA PHE A 838 -31.42 0.64 -1.77
C PHE A 838 -31.55 -0.40 -0.67
N ALA A 839 -32.20 0.01 0.42
CA ALA A 839 -32.66 -0.87 1.48
C ALA A 839 -34.18 -0.73 1.66
N GLU A 840 -34.86 -1.81 2.04
CA GLU A 840 -36.28 -1.77 2.39
C GLU A 840 -36.52 -2.26 3.82
N LEU A 841 -37.52 -1.66 4.45
CA LEU A 841 -37.98 -1.99 5.79
C LEU A 841 -39.48 -1.75 5.92
N VAL A 842 -40.02 -2.21 7.05
CA VAL A 842 -41.36 -1.87 7.52
C VAL A 842 -41.24 -1.32 8.94
N PHE A 843 -41.80 -0.14 9.20
CA PHE A 843 -41.88 0.39 10.56
C PHE A 843 -42.98 -0.33 11.33
N PRO A 844 -42.68 -1.03 12.43
CA PRO A 844 -43.67 -1.86 13.12
C PRO A 844 -44.70 -1.04 13.91
N GLU A 845 -44.31 0.13 14.42
CA GLU A 845 -45.14 0.98 15.26
C GLU A 845 -44.92 2.47 14.95
N ALA A 846 -45.82 3.31 15.46
CA ALA A 846 -45.70 4.76 15.34
C ALA A 846 -44.57 5.26 16.25
N GLY A 847 -43.82 6.26 15.80
CA GLY A 847 -42.69 6.77 16.54
C GLY A 847 -41.77 7.65 15.69
N THR A 848 -40.61 7.97 16.25
CA THR A 848 -39.57 8.74 15.57
C THR A 848 -38.34 7.86 15.46
N TYR A 849 -37.93 7.53 14.23
CA TYR A 849 -36.84 6.61 13.93
C TYR A 849 -35.66 7.38 13.30
N PRO A 850 -34.50 7.45 13.96
CA PRO A 850 -33.31 8.06 13.36
C PRO A 850 -32.81 7.30 12.11
N VAL A 851 -32.49 8.04 11.05
CA VAL A 851 -31.73 7.56 9.90
C VAL A 851 -30.36 8.22 9.91
N ILE A 852 -29.28 7.44 9.88
CA ILE A 852 -27.92 7.92 10.13
C ILE A 852 -26.90 7.26 9.20
N ASP A 853 -25.72 7.87 9.07
CA ASP A 853 -24.49 7.16 8.71
C ASP A 853 -23.82 6.56 9.96
N HIS A 854 -23.77 5.23 10.05
CA HIS A 854 -23.21 4.52 11.19
C HIS A 854 -21.66 4.63 11.31
N THR A 855 -21.00 5.29 10.36
CA THR A 855 -19.70 5.89 10.64
C THR A 855 -19.92 7.05 11.61
N MET A 856 -19.87 6.78 12.91
CA MET A 856 -20.42 7.71 13.93
C MET A 856 -19.90 9.15 13.85
N ARG A 857 -18.66 9.37 13.39
CA ARG A 857 -18.14 10.72 13.13
C ARG A 857 -18.96 11.48 12.06
N GLN A 858 -19.43 10.79 11.04
CA GLN A 858 -20.27 11.33 9.97
C GLN A 858 -21.68 11.65 10.49
N ALA A 859 -22.29 10.75 11.27
CA ALA A 859 -23.55 11.04 11.97
C ALA A 859 -23.39 12.24 12.91
N GLU A 860 -22.43 12.24 13.83
CA GLU A 860 -22.19 13.36 14.75
C GLU A 860 -21.84 14.68 14.04
N GLY A 861 -21.39 14.59 12.78
CA GLY A 861 -21.07 15.71 11.91
C GLY A 861 -22.19 16.13 10.94
N GLY A 862 -23.39 15.54 11.04
CA GLY A 862 -24.60 16.01 10.35
C GLY A 862 -25.25 15.04 9.36
N ALA A 863 -24.67 13.87 9.08
CA ALA A 863 -25.32 12.83 8.25
C ALA A 863 -26.35 12.02 9.06
N HIS A 864 -27.40 12.71 9.50
CA HIS A 864 -28.55 12.12 10.19
C HIS A 864 -29.84 12.88 9.88
N GLY A 865 -30.95 12.20 10.17
CA GLY A 865 -32.31 12.68 10.01
C GLY A 865 -33.29 11.84 10.82
N LEU A 866 -34.56 12.20 10.74
CA LEU A 866 -35.64 11.47 11.41
C LEU A 866 -36.69 10.99 10.41
N PHE A 867 -37.18 9.77 10.62
CA PHE A 867 -38.48 9.35 10.11
C PHE A 867 -39.53 9.60 11.19
N GLN A 868 -40.55 10.39 10.88
CA GLN A 868 -41.76 10.52 11.68
C GLN A 868 -42.80 9.53 11.16
N VAL A 869 -43.03 8.48 11.95
CA VAL A 869 -43.97 7.40 11.64
C VAL A 869 -45.28 7.63 12.38
N SER A 870 -46.37 7.81 11.65
CA SER A 870 -47.71 7.96 12.24
C SER A 870 -48.37 6.60 12.49
N ALA A 871 -49.28 6.55 13.46
CA ALA A 871 -50.20 5.42 13.58
C ALA A 871 -51.07 5.35 12.31
N ARG A 872 -51.45 4.13 11.93
CA ARG A 872 -52.38 3.89 10.82
C ARG A 872 -53.81 4.25 11.17
#